data_AF-A0A938WBY2-F1
#
_entry.id   AF-A0A938WBY2-F1
#
_cell.length_a   1.000
_cell.length_b   1.000
_cell.length_c   1.000
_cell.angle_alpha   90.00
_cell.angle_beta   90.00
_cell.angle_gamma   90.00
#
_symmetry.space_group_name_H-M   'P 1'
#
loop_
_entity.id
_entity.type
_entity.pdbx_description
1 polymer ?
#
loop_
_entity_poly.entity_id
_entity_poly.type
_entity_poly.pdbx_seq_one_letter_code
_entity_poly.pdbx_strand_id
1 'polypeptide(L)'
;MIGQILFHRTMFPVLFLAAFLLNTYVFLSPPLGLVLLALYFVVYGREIGQALAPQEKGPIGWWIGTVILLGVVLIFLTVAYYIASVPKELIQVLILLTPPLSGMLASRAHGPSLLERFHAAWQEQTHRISRSVFWACALILLFAAVIIQTVRSSAITEAVRSPWERLDLSVLALFSLAILLLCALAWRGRERALILSATSVVLFVFLSLALFAFPLGYGFDPFIHRATEAHIAEFGTITPKPLYYIGQYALVLFVHHGFLVPIDTADAFLVPLLAAILLPLGWYSAALHITKKRQIASALIPGLFLIPLAPFIVTTPQGLANLFTLLLVLASVPYLFENERPRLWLPGVLAVSALAVHPIAGLPALLYFALLCTDPDRAPLRAQTAARWVSRAIILIGSMVLPASFLANAALSGQALSVNWAALNPLTLLSGLPIRVFFQNQFSPLLDLVYLYGRNAFLLVGVVALFGWMHYRRELTRRARIPLWIALALLINYLLMKTAIGFDFLIDYERQNYADRLVPLMAYFVAPLFLLGLSHLFVNLRERATALRAFAVVLIAACAVSAFYLAYPRRDAYETSRAFNTSASDFAAVRAMETWAAGEPYLVLANQSVSAAAIREIGFRYYGGVFFYPIPTGEPLYEQFLAMNASPSRETAKRALALAPMHGDISTLFFAVNDYWWDAPRIIETAKTTADSWQAVGTVHIFRYQL
;
A
#
# COMPACT_ATOMS: atom_id res chain seq x y z
N MET A 1 5.48 36.27 31.28
CA MET A 1 5.99 35.05 30.61
C MET A 1 4.97 33.91 30.59
N ILE A 2 4.36 33.51 31.72
CA ILE A 2 3.31 32.46 31.76
C ILE A 2 2.06 32.81 30.92
N GLY A 3 1.60 34.07 30.95
CA GLY A 3 0.47 34.54 30.13
C GLY A 3 0.73 34.55 28.62
N GLN A 4 1.99 34.74 28.18
CA GLN A 4 2.36 34.66 26.76
C GLN A 4 2.42 33.21 26.26
N ILE A 5 2.84 32.26 27.09
CA ILE A 5 2.89 30.83 26.76
C ILE A 5 1.48 30.24 26.62
N LEU A 6 0.55 30.63 27.48
CA LEU A 6 -0.87 30.24 27.37
C LEU A 6 -1.54 30.82 26.12
N PHE A 7 -1.25 32.09 25.76
CA PHE A 7 -1.81 32.76 24.60
C PHE A 7 -1.44 32.08 23.27
N HIS A 8 -0.19 31.62 23.11
CA HIS A 8 0.26 30.99 21.87
C HIS A 8 -0.24 29.55 21.71
N ARG A 9 -0.42 28.82 22.82
CA ARG A 9 -0.97 27.45 22.81
C ARG A 9 -2.46 27.40 22.46
N THR A 10 -3.22 28.47 22.72
CA THR A 10 -4.66 28.52 22.43
C THR A 10 -4.97 29.19 21.08
N MET A 11 -4.15 30.14 20.62
CA MET A 11 -4.42 30.90 19.39
C MET A 11 -4.39 30.03 18.12
N PHE A 12 -3.40 29.14 17.96
CA PHE A 12 -3.34 28.31 16.76
C PHE A 12 -4.54 27.35 16.62
N PRO A 13 -4.93 26.57 17.66
CA PRO A 13 -6.16 25.78 17.61
C PRO A 13 -7.39 26.58 17.22
N VAL A 14 -7.55 27.80 17.76
CA VAL A 14 -8.69 28.67 17.41
C VAL A 14 -8.64 29.11 15.95
N LEU A 15 -7.47 29.53 15.45
CA LEU A 15 -7.29 29.91 14.04
C LEU A 15 -7.49 28.74 13.08
N PHE A 16 -6.98 27.55 13.44
CA PHE A 16 -7.18 26.33 12.67
C PHE A 16 -8.66 25.98 12.58
N LEU A 17 -9.37 25.98 13.73
CA LEU A 17 -10.81 25.71 13.78
C LEU A 17 -11.63 26.73 13.00
N ALA A 18 -11.29 28.02 13.10
CA ALA A 18 -11.95 29.07 12.34
C ALA A 18 -11.74 28.88 10.82
N ALA A 19 -10.50 28.64 10.40
CA ALA A 19 -10.18 28.38 8.99
C ALA A 19 -10.84 27.10 8.47
N PHE A 20 -10.88 26.05 9.30
CA PHE A 20 -11.56 24.79 9.00
C PHE A 20 -13.06 25.00 8.79
N LEU A 21 -13.74 25.68 9.73
CA LEU A 21 -15.18 25.97 9.63
C LEU A 21 -15.49 26.87 8.44
N LEU A 22 -14.70 27.93 8.22
CA LEU A 22 -14.85 28.80 7.06
C LEU A 22 -14.65 28.02 5.75
N ASN A 23 -13.66 27.12 5.67
CA ASN A 23 -13.49 26.33 4.46
C ASN A 23 -14.65 25.33 4.26
N THR A 24 -15.11 24.70 5.35
CA THR A 24 -16.18 23.69 5.30
C THR A 24 -17.53 24.27 4.90
N TYR A 25 -17.84 25.51 5.29
CA TYR A 25 -19.18 26.08 5.13
C TYR A 25 -19.23 27.31 4.20
N VAL A 26 -18.10 27.96 3.93
CA VAL A 26 -18.06 29.23 3.18
C VAL A 26 -17.19 29.12 1.92
N PHE A 27 -15.91 28.80 2.06
CA PHE A 27 -14.98 28.82 0.92
C PHE A 27 -15.07 27.59 0.02
N LEU A 28 -15.37 26.42 0.60
CA LEU A 28 -15.50 25.14 -0.10
C LEU A 28 -14.30 24.83 -1.02
N SER A 29 -13.08 25.17 -0.57
CA SER A 29 -11.87 25.14 -1.39
C SER A 29 -11.03 23.88 -1.10
N PRO A 30 -10.89 22.94 -2.07
CA PRO A 30 -10.04 21.77 -1.91
C PRO A 30 -8.55 22.10 -1.66
N PRO A 31 -7.93 23.10 -2.34
CA PRO A 31 -6.54 23.49 -2.03
C PRO A 31 -6.35 23.97 -0.59
N LEU A 32 -7.27 24.79 -0.07
CA LEU A 32 -7.23 25.21 1.33
C LEU A 32 -7.43 24.01 2.27
N GLY A 33 -8.31 23.09 1.90
CA GLY A 33 -8.51 21.82 2.59
C GLY A 33 -7.25 20.98 2.70
N LEU A 34 -6.48 20.83 1.62
CA LEU A 34 -5.18 20.14 1.63
C LEU A 34 -4.17 20.81 2.57
N VAL A 35 -4.12 22.15 2.58
CA VAL A 35 -3.26 22.89 3.52
C VAL A 35 -3.68 22.62 4.96
N LEU A 36 -4.99 22.66 5.24
CA LEU A 36 -5.53 22.36 6.58
C LEU A 36 -5.25 20.90 6.98
N LEU A 37 -5.36 19.94 6.08
CA LEU A 37 -5.02 18.53 6.33
C LEU A 37 -3.56 18.36 6.71
N ALA A 38 -2.66 19.03 5.97
CA ALA A 38 -1.23 19.02 6.27
C ALA A 38 -0.97 19.64 7.65
N LEU A 39 -1.57 20.80 7.95
CA LEU A 39 -1.46 21.46 9.26
C LEU A 39 -2.02 20.59 10.39
N TYR A 40 -3.14 19.89 10.16
CA TYR A 40 -3.75 18.99 11.13
C TYR A 40 -2.76 17.91 11.57
N PHE A 41 -2.13 17.20 10.64
CA PHE A 41 -1.15 16.17 10.98
C PHE A 41 0.19 16.72 11.49
N VAL A 42 0.64 17.88 11.00
CA VAL A 42 1.89 18.51 11.48
C VAL A 42 1.75 18.97 12.93
N VAL A 43 0.66 19.66 13.26
CA VAL A 43 0.46 20.24 14.59
C VAL A 43 -0.01 19.17 15.57
N TYR A 44 -1.14 18.52 15.30
CA TYR A 44 -1.74 17.60 16.28
C TYR A 44 -0.96 16.29 16.37
N GLY A 45 -0.34 15.83 15.27
CA GLY A 45 0.63 14.73 15.33
C GLY A 45 1.83 15.05 16.22
N ARG A 46 2.34 16.28 16.18
CA ARG A 46 3.43 16.71 17.08
C ARG A 46 2.98 16.78 18.54
N GLU A 47 1.83 17.39 18.82
CA GLU A 47 1.30 17.54 20.19
C GLU A 47 1.06 16.18 20.85
N ILE A 48 0.37 15.28 20.14
CA ILE A 48 0.11 13.92 20.60
C ILE A 48 1.43 13.16 20.83
N GLY A 49 2.38 13.30 19.91
CA GLY A 49 3.69 12.66 20.01
C GLY A 49 4.49 13.12 21.22
N GLN A 50 4.50 14.43 21.49
CA GLN A 50 5.17 14.99 22.67
C GLN A 50 4.50 14.57 23.98
N ALA A 51 3.18 14.39 23.98
CA ALA A 51 2.45 13.93 25.15
C ALA A 51 2.66 12.44 25.45
N LEU A 52 2.60 11.59 24.43
CA LEU A 52 2.64 10.13 24.58
C LEU A 52 4.06 9.56 24.57
N ALA A 53 5.01 10.26 23.96
CA ALA A 53 6.41 9.85 23.90
C ALA A 53 7.37 11.04 24.18
N PRO A 54 7.34 11.66 25.37
CA PRO A 54 8.11 12.88 25.67
C PRO A 54 9.64 12.70 25.55
N GLN A 55 10.12 11.48 25.71
CA GLN A 55 11.52 11.10 25.49
C GLN A 55 11.94 11.10 24.02
N GLU A 56 10.99 10.93 23.09
CA GLU A 56 11.25 10.95 21.65
C GLU A 56 11.13 12.38 21.11
N LYS A 57 12.25 12.95 20.67
CA LYS A 57 12.32 14.35 20.25
C LYS A 57 12.35 14.49 18.73
N GLY A 58 11.87 15.64 18.26
CA GLY A 58 11.95 16.05 16.86
C GLY A 58 11.13 15.15 15.93
N PRO A 59 11.71 14.66 14.81
CA PRO A 59 10.96 13.92 13.79
C PRO A 59 10.40 12.58 14.27
N ILE A 60 11.03 11.91 15.26
CA ILE A 60 10.53 10.64 15.81
C ILE A 60 9.27 10.87 16.65
N GLY A 61 9.28 11.87 17.53
CA GLY A 61 8.10 12.24 18.31
C GLY A 61 6.92 12.63 17.41
N TRP A 62 7.17 13.41 16.36
CA TRP A 62 6.15 13.72 15.36
C TRP A 62 5.59 12.47 14.67
N TRP A 63 6.46 11.59 14.17
CA TRP A 63 6.06 10.34 13.53
C TRP A 63 5.15 9.49 14.42
N ILE A 64 5.53 9.32 15.70
CA ILE A 64 4.74 8.58 16.68
C ILE A 64 3.32 9.17 16.79
N GLY A 65 3.20 10.48 17.01
CA GLY A 65 1.89 11.09 17.21
C GLY A 65 1.04 11.14 15.94
N THR A 66 1.65 11.34 14.77
CA THR A 66 0.94 11.25 13.48
C THR A 66 0.39 9.85 13.23
N VAL A 67 1.18 8.81 13.50
CA VAL A 67 0.74 7.41 13.35
C VAL A 67 -0.41 7.07 14.31
N ILE A 68 -0.35 7.54 15.55
CA ILE A 68 -1.45 7.37 16.51
C ILE A 68 -2.69 8.09 16.03
N LEU A 69 -2.56 9.34 15.60
CA LEU A 69 -3.69 10.14 15.15
C LEU A 69 -4.38 9.45 13.97
N LEU A 70 -3.61 9.01 12.98
CA LEU A 70 -4.11 8.21 11.84
C LEU A 70 -4.81 6.92 12.31
N GLY A 71 -4.17 6.14 13.18
CA GLY A 71 -4.73 4.87 13.66
C GLY A 71 -5.98 5.04 14.49
N VAL A 72 -6.05 6.06 15.36
CA VAL A 72 -7.24 6.36 16.17
C VAL A 72 -8.39 6.81 15.29
N VAL A 73 -8.16 7.72 14.33
CA VAL A 73 -9.19 8.13 13.36
C VAL A 73 -9.72 6.93 12.59
N LEU A 74 -8.82 6.09 12.05
CA LEU A 74 -9.18 4.89 11.31
C LEU A 74 -10.02 3.93 12.15
N ILE A 75 -9.55 3.57 13.35
CA ILE A 75 -10.23 2.62 14.23
C ILE A 75 -11.59 3.15 14.64
N PHE A 76 -11.68 4.42 15.05
CA PHE A 76 -12.93 5.05 15.47
C PHE A 76 -13.97 5.04 14.35
N LEU A 77 -13.59 5.48 13.15
CA LEU A 77 -14.50 5.53 12.00
C LEU A 77 -14.88 4.13 11.51
N THR A 78 -13.97 3.15 11.60
CA THR A 78 -14.28 1.74 11.31
C THR A 78 -15.33 1.20 12.27
N VAL A 79 -15.16 1.45 13.58
CA VAL A 79 -16.14 1.02 14.60
C VAL A 79 -17.49 1.70 14.37
N ALA A 80 -17.50 3.00 14.11
CA ALA A 80 -18.71 3.75 13.81
C ALA A 80 -19.43 3.19 12.57
N TYR A 81 -18.69 2.84 11.52
CA TYR A 81 -19.23 2.22 10.31
C TYR A 81 -19.99 0.93 10.60
N TYR A 82 -19.45 0.02 11.43
CA TYR A 82 -20.14 -1.24 11.71
C TYR A 82 -21.34 -1.06 12.65
N ILE A 83 -21.23 -0.17 13.65
CA ILE A 83 -22.32 0.09 14.61
C ILE A 83 -23.50 0.78 13.93
N ALA A 84 -23.24 1.77 13.07
CA ALA A 84 -24.27 2.57 12.44
C ALA A 84 -23.87 2.97 11.01
N SER A 85 -23.44 4.22 10.82
CA SER A 85 -23.02 4.82 9.56
C SER A 85 -21.89 5.83 9.81
N VAL A 86 -21.25 6.29 8.74
CA VAL A 86 -20.19 7.33 8.78
C VAL A 86 -20.67 8.56 8.02
N PRO A 87 -21.56 9.38 8.60
CA PRO A 87 -22.00 10.62 7.97
C PRO A 87 -20.91 11.70 8.06
N LYS A 88 -20.97 12.71 7.18
CA LYS A 88 -20.00 13.82 7.15
C LYS A 88 -19.91 14.56 8.49
N GLU A 89 -21.02 14.68 9.22
CA GLU A 89 -21.11 15.36 10.51
C GLU A 89 -20.26 14.67 11.57
N LEU A 90 -20.20 13.33 11.56
CA LEU A 90 -19.38 12.56 12.50
C LEU A 90 -17.88 12.87 12.32
N ILE A 91 -17.43 12.96 11.07
CA ILE A 91 -16.04 13.29 10.73
C ILE A 91 -15.71 14.72 11.12
N GLN A 92 -16.62 15.67 10.86
CA GLN A 92 -16.43 17.06 11.27
C GLN A 92 -16.33 17.19 12.79
N VAL A 93 -17.20 16.52 13.55
CA VAL A 93 -17.12 16.48 15.02
C VAL A 93 -15.79 15.91 15.48
N LEU A 94 -15.30 14.83 14.87
CA LEU A 94 -13.99 14.25 15.20
C LEU A 94 -12.85 15.27 15.01
N ILE A 95 -12.88 16.04 13.92
CA ILE A 95 -11.88 17.09 13.65
C ILE A 95 -11.99 18.23 14.66
N LEU A 96 -13.21 18.68 14.98
CA LEU A 96 -13.47 19.74 15.97
C LEU A 96 -13.02 19.32 17.38
N LEU A 97 -13.12 18.04 17.72
CA LEU A 97 -12.67 17.49 19.01
C LEU A 97 -11.16 17.27 19.08
N THR A 98 -10.46 17.19 17.95
CA THR A 98 -9.02 16.91 17.96
C THR A 98 -8.20 17.99 18.68
N PRO A 99 -8.34 19.29 18.40
CA PRO A 99 -7.58 20.34 19.09
C PRO A 99 -7.75 20.38 20.63
N PRO A 100 -8.97 20.33 21.21
CA PRO A 100 -9.10 20.32 22.66
C PRO A 100 -8.52 19.04 23.27
N LEU A 101 -8.70 17.88 22.64
CA LEU A 101 -8.13 16.61 23.13
C LEU A 101 -6.59 16.60 23.06
N SER A 102 -6.01 17.08 21.96
CA SER A 102 -4.56 17.18 21.81
C SER A 102 -3.98 18.20 22.80
N GLY A 103 -4.65 19.33 23.01
CA GLY A 103 -4.28 20.34 24.00
C GLY A 103 -4.33 19.80 25.43
N MET A 104 -5.35 19.02 25.79
CA MET A 104 -5.44 18.35 27.08
C MET A 104 -4.29 17.36 27.30
N LEU A 105 -3.96 16.56 26.29
CA LEU A 105 -2.81 15.63 26.34
C LEU A 105 -1.48 16.39 26.44
N ALA A 106 -1.30 17.44 25.64
CA ALA A 106 -0.08 18.24 25.59
C ALA A 106 0.11 19.13 26.83
N SER A 107 -0.96 19.51 27.54
CA SER A 107 -0.87 20.25 28.81
C SER A 107 -0.08 19.50 29.89
N ARG A 108 -0.07 18.17 29.82
CA ARG A 108 0.72 17.30 30.71
C ARG A 108 2.19 17.24 30.32
N ALA A 109 2.54 17.71 29.11
CA ALA A 109 3.90 17.71 28.58
C ALA A 109 4.55 19.11 28.67
N HIS A 110 5.75 19.15 29.25
CA HIS A 110 6.56 20.35 29.33
C HIS A 110 7.36 20.53 28.03
N GLY A 111 6.74 21.15 27.01
CA GLY A 111 7.39 21.44 25.73
C GLY A 111 6.97 22.80 25.15
N PRO A 112 7.85 23.52 24.44
CA PRO A 112 7.50 24.80 23.84
C PRO A 112 6.52 24.63 22.67
N SER A 113 5.61 25.60 22.51
CA SER A 113 4.59 25.63 21.45
C SER A 113 5.22 25.72 20.05
N LEU A 114 4.42 25.49 19.00
CA LEU A 114 4.90 25.52 17.62
C LEU A 114 5.34 26.94 17.23
N LEU A 115 4.57 27.95 17.62
CA LEU A 115 4.91 29.37 17.43
C LEU A 115 6.15 29.77 18.23
N GLU A 116 6.30 29.32 19.48
CA GLU A 116 7.52 29.57 20.27
C GLU A 116 8.77 29.01 19.58
N ARG A 117 8.67 27.83 18.96
CA ARG A 117 9.79 27.27 18.20
C ARG A 117 10.03 27.97 16.87
N PHE A 118 9.01 28.42 16.16
CA PHE A 118 9.21 29.23 14.96
C PHE A 118 9.90 30.55 15.32
N HIS A 119 9.47 31.19 16.41
CA HIS A 119 10.10 32.39 16.92
C HIS A 119 11.53 32.13 17.38
N ALA A 120 11.77 31.04 18.12
CA ALA A 120 13.11 30.63 18.54
C ALA A 120 13.99 30.25 17.34
N ALA A 121 13.48 29.54 16.34
CA ALA A 121 14.21 29.18 15.12
C ALA A 121 14.56 30.41 14.27
N TRP A 122 13.72 31.45 14.31
CA TRP A 122 14.00 32.74 13.69
C TRP A 122 15.11 33.50 14.43
N GLN A 123 15.26 33.29 15.73
CA GLN A 123 16.28 33.91 16.58
C GLN A 123 17.55 33.06 16.78
N GLU A 124 17.50 31.76 16.50
CA GLU A 124 18.64 30.85 16.65
C GLU A 124 19.73 31.14 15.62
N GLN A 125 20.99 30.98 16.05
CA GLN A 125 22.16 31.07 15.16
C GLN A 125 22.00 30.09 14.00
N THR A 126 22.02 30.62 12.77
CA THR A 126 21.87 29.86 11.53
C THR A 126 22.87 28.70 11.49
N HIS A 127 22.39 27.46 11.63
CA HIS A 127 23.20 26.27 11.37
C HIS A 127 23.62 26.30 9.90
N ARG A 128 24.91 26.45 9.64
CA ARG A 128 25.44 26.57 8.27
C ARG A 128 25.42 25.21 7.58
N ILE A 129 24.39 24.98 6.76
CA ILE A 129 24.32 23.83 5.87
C ILE A 129 25.50 23.89 4.89
N SER A 130 26.21 22.77 4.73
CA SER A 130 27.29 22.69 3.74
C SER A 130 26.73 22.94 2.33
N ARG A 131 27.40 23.77 1.53
CA ARG A 131 27.04 24.03 0.12
C ARG A 131 26.82 22.73 -0.67
N SER A 132 27.66 21.72 -0.43
CA SER A 132 27.53 20.40 -1.06
C SER A 132 26.20 19.68 -0.73
N VAL A 133 25.74 19.78 0.52
CA VAL A 133 24.48 19.16 0.96
C VAL A 133 23.30 19.93 0.38
N PHE A 134 23.36 21.27 0.42
CA PHE A 134 22.33 22.12 -0.17
C PHE A 134 22.14 21.81 -1.66
N TRP A 135 23.22 21.80 -2.45
CA TRP A 135 23.16 21.51 -3.87
C TRP A 135 22.68 20.08 -4.16
N ALA A 136 23.15 19.08 -3.40
CA ALA A 136 22.67 17.71 -3.58
C ALA A 136 21.17 17.58 -3.30
N CYS A 137 20.65 18.19 -2.24
CA CYS A 137 19.22 18.22 -1.97
C CYS A 137 18.43 18.99 -3.05
N ALA A 138 18.94 20.14 -3.49
CA ALA A 138 18.32 20.92 -4.57
C ALA A 138 18.28 20.12 -5.89
N LEU A 139 19.34 19.40 -6.23
CA LEU A 139 19.39 18.52 -7.40
C LEU A 139 18.43 17.34 -7.27
N ILE A 140 18.33 16.72 -6.09
CA ILE A 140 17.33 15.66 -5.84
C ILE A 140 15.91 16.18 -6.08
N LEU A 141 15.59 17.37 -5.55
CA LEU A 141 14.28 18.00 -5.76
C LEU A 141 14.04 18.33 -7.24
N LEU A 142 15.06 18.86 -7.92
CA LEU A 142 14.99 19.15 -9.36
C LEU A 142 14.74 17.86 -10.16
N PHE A 143 15.51 16.79 -9.93
CA PHE A 143 15.32 15.52 -10.61
C PHE A 143 13.95 14.92 -10.34
N ALA A 144 13.47 14.97 -9.09
CA ALA A 144 12.13 14.53 -8.74
C ALA A 144 11.04 15.30 -9.49
N ALA A 145 11.15 16.64 -9.54
CA ALA A 145 10.22 17.50 -10.26
C ALA A 145 10.24 17.23 -11.78
N VAL A 146 11.43 17.08 -12.37
CA VAL A 146 11.58 16.75 -13.80
C VAL A 146 11.00 15.38 -14.09
N ILE A 147 11.26 14.35 -13.28
CA ILE A 147 10.67 13.01 -13.46
C ILE A 147 9.15 13.08 -13.45
N ILE A 148 8.55 13.71 -12.42
CA ILE A 148 7.09 13.82 -12.32
C ILE A 148 6.52 14.57 -13.52
N GLN A 149 7.17 15.65 -13.95
CA GLN A 149 6.75 16.42 -15.12
C GLN A 149 6.83 15.59 -16.41
N THR A 150 7.93 14.87 -16.64
CA THR A 150 8.13 14.01 -17.82
C THR A 150 7.11 12.88 -17.87
N VAL A 151 6.81 12.25 -16.73
CA VAL A 151 5.80 11.19 -16.64
C VAL A 151 4.41 11.76 -16.93
N ARG A 152 4.07 12.91 -16.33
CA ARG A 152 2.78 13.56 -16.54
C ARG A 152 2.59 14.05 -17.98
N SER A 153 3.63 14.56 -18.63
CA SER A 153 3.57 14.97 -20.04
C SER A 153 3.46 13.77 -20.99
N SER A 154 3.87 12.59 -20.54
CA SER A 154 3.80 11.33 -21.27
C SER A 154 2.61 10.47 -20.79
N ALA A 155 1.56 11.11 -20.28
CA ALA A 155 0.39 10.44 -19.73
C ALA A 155 -0.20 9.42 -20.72
N ILE A 156 -0.43 8.21 -20.22
CA ILE A 156 -0.83 7.06 -21.01
C ILE A 156 -2.35 6.92 -20.93
N THR A 157 -3.02 7.19 -22.05
CA THR A 157 -4.48 7.10 -22.18
C THR A 157 -4.94 5.96 -23.08
N GLU A 158 -4.02 5.33 -23.80
CA GLU A 158 -4.28 4.11 -24.58
C GLU A 158 -4.02 2.85 -23.75
N ALA A 159 -4.42 1.69 -24.26
CA ALA A 159 -4.19 0.41 -23.61
C ALA A 159 -2.75 -0.08 -23.86
N VAL A 160 -1.95 -0.16 -22.79
CA VAL A 160 -0.58 -0.71 -22.80
C VAL A 160 -0.39 -1.72 -21.66
N ARG A 161 0.64 -2.57 -21.76
CA ARG A 161 0.94 -3.59 -20.74
C ARG A 161 1.93 -3.10 -19.69
N SER A 162 2.71 -2.08 -20.03
CA SER A 162 3.75 -1.53 -19.17
C SER A 162 3.88 -0.02 -19.36
N PRO A 163 4.09 0.76 -18.28
CA PRO A 163 4.44 2.16 -18.41
C PRO A 163 5.77 2.35 -19.16
N TRP A 164 6.68 1.37 -19.08
CA TRP A 164 7.99 1.42 -19.73
C TRP A 164 7.93 1.34 -21.27
N GLU A 165 6.78 0.98 -21.85
CA GLU A 165 6.58 1.04 -23.31
C GLU A 165 6.47 2.47 -23.83
N ARG A 166 6.11 3.43 -22.96
CA ARG A 166 5.86 4.84 -23.33
C ARG A 166 6.75 5.83 -22.63
N LEU A 167 7.25 5.50 -21.45
CA LEU A 167 8.16 6.36 -20.71
C LEU A 167 9.58 6.28 -21.26
N ASP A 168 10.19 7.44 -21.44
CA ASP A 168 11.58 7.57 -21.88
C ASP A 168 12.57 7.07 -20.81
N LEU A 169 13.70 6.49 -21.25
CA LEU A 169 14.76 5.97 -20.36
C LEU A 169 15.37 7.05 -19.46
N SER A 170 15.24 8.33 -19.80
CA SER A 170 15.61 9.46 -18.94
C SER A 170 14.94 9.42 -17.57
N VAL A 171 13.74 8.86 -17.43
CA VAL A 171 13.07 8.68 -16.13
C VAL A 171 13.93 7.80 -15.21
N LEU A 172 14.42 6.67 -15.72
CA LEU A 172 15.30 5.76 -14.97
C LEU A 172 16.67 6.39 -14.71
N ALA A 173 17.23 7.13 -15.68
CA ALA A 173 18.52 7.81 -15.53
C ALA A 173 18.46 8.90 -14.44
N LEU A 174 17.44 9.76 -14.47
CA LEU A 174 17.23 10.81 -13.46
C LEU A 174 16.97 10.21 -12.07
N PHE A 175 16.18 9.13 -12.00
CA PHE A 175 15.96 8.41 -10.75
C PHE A 175 17.27 7.82 -10.21
N SER A 176 18.11 7.25 -11.10
CA SER A 176 19.43 6.72 -10.76
C SER A 176 20.36 7.79 -10.17
N LEU A 177 20.34 9.00 -10.75
CA LEU A 177 21.12 10.13 -10.22
C LEU A 177 20.58 10.60 -8.86
N ALA A 178 19.27 10.71 -8.70
CA ALA A 178 18.65 11.10 -7.44
C ALA A 178 18.96 10.11 -6.31
N ILE A 179 18.86 8.81 -6.56
CA ILE A 179 19.15 7.78 -5.55
C ILE A 179 20.64 7.69 -5.25
N LEU A 180 21.53 7.90 -6.22
CA LEU A 180 22.97 7.94 -6.00
C LEU A 180 23.36 9.12 -5.10
N LEU A 181 22.81 10.31 -5.36
CA LEU A 181 22.99 11.49 -4.51
C LEU A 181 22.44 11.24 -3.10
N LEU A 182 21.26 10.63 -2.98
CA LEU A 182 20.68 10.29 -1.69
C LEU A 182 21.57 9.31 -0.91
N CYS A 183 22.07 8.26 -1.56
CA CYS A 183 22.97 7.29 -0.93
C CYS A 183 24.28 7.94 -0.47
N ALA A 184 24.86 8.82 -1.28
CA ALA A 184 26.06 9.57 -0.91
C ALA A 184 25.84 10.53 0.28
N LEU A 185 24.70 11.24 0.30
CA LEU A 185 24.31 12.09 1.42
C LEU A 185 24.08 11.28 2.70
N ALA A 186 23.33 10.19 2.61
CA ALA A 186 23.05 9.28 3.71
C ALA A 186 24.34 8.70 4.29
N TRP A 187 25.28 8.29 3.44
CA TRP A 187 26.59 7.75 3.85
C TRP A 187 27.38 8.73 4.72
N ARG A 188 27.26 10.04 4.45
CA ARG A 188 27.90 11.09 5.26
C ARG A 188 27.31 11.16 6.68
N GLY A 189 26.01 10.86 6.82
CA GLY A 189 25.27 10.79 8.07
C GLY A 189 25.16 12.10 8.85
N ARG A 190 25.27 13.24 8.14
CA ARG A 190 25.08 14.61 8.65
C ARG A 190 23.79 15.20 8.05
N GLU A 191 23.21 16.24 8.65
CA GLU A 191 21.97 16.90 8.15
C GLU A 191 20.75 15.97 7.99
N ARG A 192 20.41 15.26 9.06
CA ARG A 192 19.43 14.16 9.05
C ARG A 192 18.03 14.58 8.63
N ALA A 193 17.61 15.79 8.99
CA ALA A 193 16.31 16.32 8.58
C ALA A 193 16.22 16.41 7.04
N LEU A 194 17.29 16.91 6.39
CA LEU A 194 17.36 16.99 4.92
C LEU A 194 17.44 15.60 4.29
N ILE A 195 18.20 14.66 4.87
CA ILE A 195 18.25 13.27 4.36
C ILE A 195 16.88 12.62 4.43
N LEU A 196 16.15 12.79 5.54
CA LEU A 196 14.80 12.23 5.72
C LEU A 196 13.83 12.82 4.70
N SER A 197 13.80 14.16 4.55
CA SER A 197 12.96 14.82 3.55
C SER A 197 13.32 14.42 2.12
N ALA A 198 14.60 14.36 1.78
CA ALA A 198 15.06 13.92 0.47
C ALA A 198 14.69 12.45 0.20
N THR A 199 14.77 11.58 1.22
CA THR A 199 14.31 10.19 1.13
C THR A 199 12.81 10.14 0.88
N SER A 200 12.00 10.92 1.60
CA SER A 200 10.56 10.99 1.38
C SER A 200 10.22 11.43 -0.04
N VAL A 201 10.93 12.41 -0.60
CA VAL A 201 10.72 12.83 -2.00
C VAL A 201 11.10 11.73 -2.98
N VAL A 202 12.27 11.12 -2.84
CA VAL A 202 12.72 10.04 -3.76
C VAL A 202 11.81 8.82 -3.64
N LEU A 203 11.38 8.47 -2.43
CA LEU A 203 10.44 7.37 -2.20
C LEU A 203 9.05 7.70 -2.75
N PHE A 204 8.60 8.95 -2.69
CA PHE A 204 7.35 9.37 -3.33
C PHE A 204 7.45 9.20 -4.85
N VAL A 205 8.55 9.62 -5.49
CA VAL A 205 8.77 9.38 -6.93
C VAL A 205 8.77 7.88 -7.23
N PHE A 206 9.44 7.07 -6.41
CA PHE A 206 9.46 5.61 -6.55
C PHE A 206 8.03 5.02 -6.53
N LEU A 207 7.17 5.50 -5.64
CA LEU A 207 5.83 4.94 -5.39
C LEU A 207 4.71 5.55 -6.23
N SER A 208 4.93 6.70 -6.87
CA SER A 208 3.86 7.45 -7.57
C SER A 208 3.92 7.37 -9.09
N LEU A 209 4.76 6.51 -9.68
CA LEU A 209 4.87 6.43 -11.14
C LEU A 209 3.51 6.08 -11.79
N ALA A 210 2.82 5.06 -11.27
CA ALA A 210 1.51 4.65 -11.79
C ALA A 210 0.47 5.76 -11.70
N LEU A 211 0.49 6.52 -10.60
CA LEU A 211 -0.40 7.65 -10.34
C LEU A 211 -0.30 8.73 -11.41
N PHE A 212 0.92 9.08 -11.84
CA PHE A 212 1.13 10.11 -12.85
C PHE A 212 1.13 9.57 -14.28
N ALA A 213 1.51 8.31 -14.49
CA ALA A 213 1.55 7.69 -15.82
C ALA A 213 0.16 7.32 -16.35
N PHE A 214 -0.77 6.92 -15.48
CA PHE A 214 -2.10 6.43 -15.87
C PHE A 214 -3.22 7.31 -15.28
N PRO A 215 -3.48 8.51 -15.85
CA PRO A 215 -4.46 9.45 -15.29
C PRO A 215 -5.90 8.92 -15.33
N LEU A 216 -6.20 7.95 -16.20
CA LEU A 216 -7.51 7.33 -16.31
C LEU A 216 -7.76 6.24 -15.26
N GLY A 217 -6.72 5.80 -14.56
CA GLY A 217 -6.75 4.71 -13.58
C GLY A 217 -5.78 3.59 -13.94
N TYR A 218 -5.37 2.82 -12.92
CA TYR A 218 -4.40 1.74 -13.05
C TYR A 218 -4.92 0.48 -12.35
N GLY A 219 -5.12 -0.59 -13.12
CA GLY A 219 -5.76 -1.82 -12.64
C GLY A 219 -7.27 -1.64 -12.41
N PHE A 220 -7.93 -2.71 -11.96
CA PHE A 220 -9.39 -2.75 -11.77
C PHE A 220 -9.82 -2.34 -10.35
N ASP A 221 -9.11 -2.83 -9.33
CA ASP A 221 -9.45 -2.65 -7.92
C ASP A 221 -9.69 -1.17 -7.51
N PRO A 222 -8.88 -0.18 -7.94
CA PRO A 222 -9.13 1.21 -7.54
C PRO A 222 -10.49 1.74 -7.98
N PHE A 223 -11.05 1.26 -9.10
CA PHE A 223 -12.37 1.69 -9.57
C PHE A 223 -13.48 1.18 -8.64
N ILE A 224 -13.39 -0.08 -8.19
CA ILE A 224 -14.35 -0.65 -7.22
C ILE A 224 -14.28 0.11 -5.89
N HIS A 225 -13.05 0.34 -5.39
CA HIS A 225 -12.86 1.01 -4.12
C HIS A 225 -13.42 2.44 -4.15
N ARG A 226 -13.10 3.23 -5.18
CA ARG A 226 -13.60 4.60 -5.32
C ARG A 226 -15.10 4.67 -5.49
N ALA A 227 -15.70 3.77 -6.28
CA ALA A 227 -17.15 3.72 -6.41
C ALA A 227 -17.84 3.37 -5.08
N THR A 228 -17.24 2.46 -4.30
CA THR A 228 -17.73 2.12 -2.96
C THR A 228 -17.57 3.28 -1.99
N GLU A 229 -16.43 3.97 -2.00
CA GLU A 229 -16.15 5.16 -1.18
C GLU A 229 -17.11 6.29 -1.51
N ALA A 230 -17.40 6.54 -2.80
CA ALA A 230 -18.40 7.52 -3.24
C ALA A 230 -19.79 7.17 -2.74
N HIS A 231 -20.19 5.90 -2.82
CA HIS A 231 -21.46 5.44 -2.29
C HIS A 231 -21.54 5.64 -0.77
N ILE A 232 -20.51 5.27 -0.01
CA ILE A 232 -20.49 5.48 1.45
C ILE A 232 -20.46 6.98 1.79
N ALA A 233 -19.79 7.81 0.99
CA ALA A 233 -19.77 9.27 1.19
C ALA A 233 -21.16 9.90 1.05
N GLU A 234 -21.99 9.37 0.15
CA GLU A 234 -23.36 9.85 -0.09
C GLU A 234 -24.35 9.27 0.93
N PHE A 235 -24.32 7.95 1.16
CA PHE A 235 -25.33 7.24 1.94
C PHE A 235 -24.91 6.92 3.38
N GLY A 236 -23.65 7.19 3.74
CA GLY A 236 -23.06 6.90 5.05
C GLY A 236 -22.75 5.42 5.31
N THR A 237 -23.21 4.49 4.44
CA THR A 237 -22.95 3.05 4.58
C THR A 237 -23.21 2.30 3.26
N ILE A 238 -22.79 1.04 3.18
CA ILE A 238 -23.16 0.10 2.09
C ILE A 238 -23.44 -1.28 2.68
N THR A 239 -24.40 -2.02 2.10
CA THR A 239 -24.78 -3.38 2.52
C THR A 239 -24.56 -4.41 1.41
N PRO A 240 -24.14 -5.65 1.73
CA PRO A 240 -23.70 -6.11 3.05
C PRO A 240 -22.40 -5.43 3.51
N LYS A 241 -22.15 -5.37 4.82
CA LYS A 241 -20.93 -4.77 5.39
C LYS A 241 -19.81 -5.83 5.44
N PRO A 242 -18.87 -5.88 4.48
CA PRO A 242 -17.78 -6.85 4.53
C PRO A 242 -16.88 -6.56 5.73
N LEU A 243 -16.24 -7.59 6.30
CA LEU A 243 -15.31 -7.46 7.43
C LEU A 243 -13.91 -6.93 7.05
N TYR A 244 -13.76 -6.40 5.85
CA TYR A 244 -12.49 -6.00 5.25
C TYR A 244 -12.65 -4.67 4.48
N TYR A 245 -11.53 -3.99 4.23
CA TYR A 245 -11.37 -2.74 3.47
C TYR A 245 -11.88 -1.46 4.14
N ILE A 246 -12.81 -1.56 5.09
CA ILE A 246 -13.44 -0.39 5.75
C ILE A 246 -12.40 0.57 6.36
N GLY A 247 -11.30 0.07 6.93
CA GLY A 247 -10.25 0.95 7.46
C GLY A 247 -9.60 1.87 6.41
N GLN A 248 -9.48 1.42 5.14
CA GLN A 248 -9.04 2.31 4.06
C GLN A 248 -10.11 3.36 3.76
N TYR A 249 -11.35 2.90 3.54
CA TYR A 249 -12.47 3.78 3.19
C TYR A 249 -12.69 4.86 4.25
N ALA A 250 -12.55 4.50 5.53
CA ALA A 250 -12.60 5.43 6.65
C ALA A 250 -11.59 6.58 6.54
N LEU A 251 -10.35 6.30 6.11
CA LEU A 251 -9.34 7.34 5.90
C LEU A 251 -9.63 8.19 4.67
N VAL A 252 -10.10 7.60 3.57
CA VAL A 252 -10.50 8.33 2.37
C VAL A 252 -11.67 9.28 2.69
N LEU A 253 -12.70 8.79 3.38
CA LEU A 253 -13.84 9.58 3.83
C LEU A 253 -13.42 10.68 4.82
N PHE A 254 -12.50 10.41 5.74
CA PHE A 254 -11.96 11.41 6.65
C PHE A 254 -11.32 12.57 5.89
N VAL A 255 -10.52 12.26 4.87
CA VAL A 255 -9.87 13.26 4.01
C VAL A 255 -10.90 13.99 3.14
N HIS A 256 -11.88 13.26 2.60
CA HIS A 256 -12.92 13.81 1.74
C HIS A 256 -13.90 14.74 2.47
N HIS A 257 -14.60 14.24 3.49
CA HIS A 257 -15.57 15.03 4.25
C HIS A 257 -14.93 16.02 5.21
N GLY A 258 -13.74 15.71 5.72
CA GLY A 258 -13.01 16.60 6.61
C GLY A 258 -12.36 17.77 5.88
N PHE A 259 -11.75 17.51 4.72
CA PHE A 259 -10.86 18.49 4.08
C PHE A 259 -11.21 18.75 2.61
N LEU A 260 -12.41 18.36 2.16
CA LEU A 260 -12.94 18.64 0.82
C LEU A 260 -12.04 18.15 -0.33
N VAL A 261 -11.20 17.15 -0.07
CA VAL A 261 -10.37 16.54 -1.10
C VAL A 261 -11.24 15.57 -1.90
N PRO A 262 -11.24 15.61 -3.24
CA PRO A 262 -12.00 14.66 -4.05
C PRO A 262 -11.61 13.21 -3.72
N ILE A 263 -12.59 12.29 -3.71
CA ILE A 263 -12.38 10.86 -3.38
C ILE A 263 -11.28 10.27 -4.26
N ASP A 264 -11.33 10.51 -5.58
CA ASP A 264 -10.32 10.04 -6.52
C ASP A 264 -8.89 10.46 -6.11
N THR A 265 -8.72 11.71 -5.66
CA THR A 265 -7.41 12.23 -5.23
C THR A 265 -7.03 11.66 -3.87
N ALA A 266 -7.98 11.60 -2.93
CA ALA A 266 -7.76 11.09 -1.58
C ALA A 266 -7.33 9.62 -1.62
N ASP A 267 -8.06 8.76 -2.34
CA ASP A 267 -7.69 7.36 -2.57
C ASP A 267 -6.34 7.26 -3.29
N ALA A 268 -6.19 7.87 -4.47
CA ALA A 268 -5.03 7.63 -5.32
C ALA A 268 -3.69 8.00 -4.65
N PHE A 269 -3.68 9.03 -3.80
CA PHE A 269 -2.47 9.46 -3.08
C PHE A 269 -2.30 8.79 -1.71
N LEU A 270 -3.33 8.17 -1.12
CA LEU A 270 -3.31 7.71 0.28
C LEU A 270 -2.08 6.86 0.61
N VAL A 271 -1.92 5.71 -0.03
CA VAL A 271 -0.83 4.78 0.29
C VAL A 271 0.54 5.29 -0.19
N PRO A 272 0.71 5.74 -1.45
CA PRO A 272 2.02 6.23 -1.91
C PRO A 272 2.55 7.39 -1.05
N LEU A 273 1.68 8.33 -0.66
CA LEU A 273 2.06 9.48 0.16
C LEU A 273 2.35 9.10 1.61
N LEU A 274 1.47 8.30 2.25
CA LEU A 274 1.70 7.86 3.62
C LEU A 274 2.96 7.01 3.73
N ALA A 275 3.21 6.10 2.78
CA ALA A 275 4.43 5.29 2.76
C ALA A 275 5.67 6.17 2.58
N ALA A 276 5.65 7.13 1.65
CA ALA A 276 6.75 8.05 1.40
C ALA A 276 7.13 8.91 2.62
N ILE A 277 6.15 9.30 3.44
CA ILE A 277 6.38 10.14 4.63
C ILE A 277 6.73 9.28 5.86
N LEU A 278 5.95 8.23 6.13
CA LEU A 278 6.03 7.49 7.39
C LEU A 278 7.15 6.44 7.40
N LEU A 279 7.48 5.81 6.28
CA LEU A 279 8.50 4.75 6.25
C LEU A 279 9.92 5.29 6.50
N PRO A 280 10.40 6.39 5.90
CA PRO A 280 11.73 6.90 6.20
C PRO A 280 11.92 7.24 7.68
N LEU A 281 10.87 7.73 8.34
CA LEU A 281 10.86 8.08 9.75
C LEU A 281 10.84 6.85 10.66
N GLY A 282 9.95 5.89 10.39
CA GLY A 282 9.92 4.62 11.12
C GLY A 282 11.21 3.82 10.96
N TRP A 283 11.78 3.80 9.76
CA TRP A 283 13.05 3.14 9.45
C TRP A 283 14.21 3.79 10.19
N TYR A 284 14.32 5.12 10.15
CA TYR A 284 15.33 5.86 10.89
C TYR A 284 15.19 5.70 12.41
N SER A 285 13.96 5.70 12.93
CA SER A 285 13.69 5.43 14.35
C SER A 285 14.22 4.05 14.74
N ALA A 286 13.80 2.99 14.05
CA ALA A 286 14.29 1.63 14.28
C ALA A 286 15.82 1.54 14.20
N ALA A 287 16.42 2.11 13.17
CA ALA A 287 17.87 2.12 12.99
C ALA A 287 18.60 2.89 14.11
N LEU A 288 18.02 3.98 14.62
CA LEU A 288 18.58 4.75 15.73
C LEU A 288 18.55 3.94 17.03
N HIS A 289 17.46 3.22 17.30
CA HIS A 289 17.31 2.39 18.48
C HIS A 289 18.24 1.16 18.45
N ILE A 290 18.45 0.55 17.28
CA ILE A 290 19.42 -0.56 17.10
C ILE A 290 20.86 -0.07 17.27
N THR A 291 21.23 1.01 16.58
CA THR A 291 22.65 1.41 16.46
C THR A 291 23.11 2.36 17.55
N LYS A 292 22.17 3.05 18.22
CA LYS A 292 22.39 4.16 19.17
C LYS A 292 23.22 5.33 18.61
N LYS A 293 23.57 5.28 17.32
CA LYS A 293 24.46 6.24 16.65
C LYS A 293 23.72 6.86 15.48
N ARG A 294 23.31 8.11 15.67
CA ARG A 294 22.51 8.84 14.69
C ARG A 294 23.14 8.93 13.29
N GLN A 295 24.48 8.98 13.22
CA GLN A 295 25.20 8.98 11.94
C GLN A 295 25.04 7.64 11.20
N ILE A 296 25.11 6.52 11.91
CA ILE A 296 24.93 5.18 11.32
C ILE A 296 23.47 5.02 10.91
N ALA A 297 22.53 5.39 11.78
CA ALA A 297 21.10 5.31 11.48
C ALA A 297 20.72 6.06 10.18
N SER A 298 21.29 7.25 9.95
CA SER A 298 21.08 7.98 8.70
C SER A 298 21.67 7.27 7.48
N ALA A 299 22.82 6.61 7.62
CA ALA A 299 23.43 5.86 6.52
C ALA A 299 22.69 4.57 6.15
N LEU A 300 21.83 4.07 7.03
CA LEU A 300 20.99 2.89 6.77
C LEU A 300 19.68 3.22 6.05
N ILE A 301 19.32 4.50 5.90
CA ILE A 301 18.07 4.91 5.24
C ILE A 301 17.93 4.34 3.82
N PRO A 302 18.98 4.35 2.96
CA PRO A 302 18.89 3.72 1.63
C PRO A 302 18.54 2.22 1.65
N GLY A 303 18.78 1.53 2.77
CA GLY A 303 18.37 0.14 2.95
C GLY A 303 16.86 -0.08 2.85
N LEU A 304 16.05 0.98 3.01
CA LEU A 304 14.60 0.95 2.79
C LEU A 304 14.23 0.57 1.35
N PHE A 305 15.05 0.92 0.36
CA PHE A 305 14.81 0.57 -1.05
C PHE A 305 15.15 -0.89 -1.38
N LEU A 306 15.72 -1.62 -0.42
CA LEU A 306 16.08 -3.04 -0.58
C LEU A 306 14.99 -4.00 -0.10
N ILE A 307 13.97 -3.50 0.62
CA ILE A 307 12.81 -4.29 1.02
C ILE A 307 11.70 -4.21 -0.05
N PRO A 308 10.74 -5.15 -0.08
CA PRO A 308 9.65 -5.10 -1.05
C PRO A 308 8.77 -3.85 -0.91
N LEU A 309 8.89 -2.90 -1.84
CA LEU A 309 8.10 -1.65 -1.87
C LEU A 309 6.94 -1.66 -2.89
N ALA A 310 6.91 -2.65 -3.79
CA ALA A 310 5.86 -2.77 -4.81
C ALA A 310 4.42 -2.75 -4.27
N PRO A 311 4.10 -3.29 -3.06
CA PRO A 311 2.74 -3.19 -2.51
C PRO A 311 2.23 -1.77 -2.23
N PHE A 312 3.09 -0.75 -2.31
CA PHE A 312 2.75 0.64 -1.98
C PHE A 312 2.63 1.57 -3.20
N ILE A 313 2.74 1.05 -4.44
CA ILE A 313 2.71 1.88 -5.66
C ILE A 313 1.29 2.36 -6.04
N VAL A 314 0.27 1.70 -5.49
CA VAL A 314 -1.16 1.98 -5.70
C VAL A 314 -1.87 1.79 -4.37
N THR A 315 -2.87 2.64 -4.10
CA THR A 315 -3.74 2.46 -2.94
C THR A 315 -4.60 1.22 -3.12
N THR A 316 -4.37 0.25 -2.25
CA THR A 316 -5.20 -0.94 -2.08
C THR A 316 -5.31 -1.22 -0.58
N PRO A 317 -6.38 -1.88 -0.11
CA PRO A 317 -6.51 -2.19 1.29
C PRO A 317 -5.36 -3.07 1.79
N GLN A 318 -4.90 -4.03 0.97
CA GLN A 318 -3.71 -4.81 1.29
C GLN A 318 -2.45 -3.93 1.42
N GLY A 319 -2.25 -2.97 0.52
CA GLY A 319 -1.10 -2.05 0.57
C GLY A 319 -1.09 -1.19 1.83
N LEU A 320 -2.25 -0.64 2.23
CA LEU A 320 -2.36 0.15 3.46
C LEU A 320 -2.16 -0.72 4.72
N ALA A 321 -2.72 -1.93 4.75
CA ALA A 321 -2.51 -2.85 5.86
C ALA A 321 -1.05 -3.31 5.96
N ASN A 322 -0.39 -3.57 4.83
CA ASN A 322 1.05 -3.85 4.76
C ASN A 322 1.88 -2.70 5.32
N LEU A 323 1.49 -1.45 5.05
CA LEU A 323 2.17 -0.27 5.57
C LEU A 323 2.07 -0.23 7.10
N PHE A 324 0.87 -0.41 7.66
CA PHE A 324 0.70 -0.47 9.11
C PHE A 324 1.44 -1.65 9.75
N THR A 325 1.48 -2.82 9.11
CA THR A 325 2.27 -3.96 9.59
C THR A 325 3.77 -3.65 9.62
N LEU A 326 4.33 -3.06 8.55
CA LEU A 326 5.75 -2.67 8.54
C LEU A 326 6.04 -1.59 9.59
N LEU A 327 5.18 -0.57 9.72
CA LEU A 327 5.33 0.46 10.76
C LEU A 327 5.24 -0.15 12.17
N LEU A 328 4.40 -1.15 12.39
CA LEU A 328 4.29 -1.88 13.66
C LEU A 328 5.58 -2.62 14.00
N VAL A 329 6.16 -3.30 13.03
CA VAL A 329 7.41 -4.03 13.22
C VAL A 329 8.54 -3.05 13.55
N LEU A 330 8.64 -1.94 12.82
CA LEU A 330 9.62 -0.88 13.08
C LEU A 330 9.41 -0.20 14.45
N ALA A 331 8.15 0.09 14.81
CA ALA A 331 7.76 0.68 16.10
C ALA A 331 8.07 -0.23 17.30
N SER A 332 8.14 -1.55 17.08
CA SER A 332 8.43 -2.53 18.13
C SER A 332 9.92 -2.65 18.46
N VAL A 333 10.82 -2.10 17.63
CA VAL A 333 12.27 -2.23 17.81
C VAL A 333 12.79 -1.79 19.19
N PRO A 334 12.35 -0.66 19.78
CA PRO A 334 12.74 -0.31 21.14
C PRO A 334 12.39 -1.41 22.16
N TYR A 335 11.24 -2.07 22.01
CA TYR A 335 10.85 -3.19 22.88
C TYR A 335 11.71 -4.44 22.67
N LEU A 336 12.06 -4.73 21.41
CA LEU A 336 12.85 -5.90 21.04
C LEU A 336 14.31 -5.79 21.52
N PHE A 337 14.95 -4.63 21.33
CA PHE A 337 16.40 -4.48 21.54
C PHE A 337 16.77 -3.73 22.82
N GLU A 338 15.83 -3.03 23.46
CA GLU A 338 16.12 -2.22 24.65
C GLU A 338 15.45 -2.75 25.92
N ASN A 339 16.02 -2.39 27.05
CA ASN A 339 15.49 -2.73 28.38
C ASN A 339 14.54 -1.65 28.93
N GLU A 340 14.06 -0.73 28.09
CA GLU A 340 13.10 0.31 28.50
C GLU A 340 11.70 -0.25 28.76
N ARG A 341 10.86 0.47 29.52
CA ARG A 341 9.47 0.08 29.78
C ARG A 341 8.70 -0.15 28.46
N PRO A 342 7.83 -1.17 28.38
CA PRO A 342 7.14 -1.51 27.14
C PRO A 342 6.22 -0.38 26.70
N ARG A 343 6.44 0.17 25.49
CA ARG A 343 5.48 1.07 24.84
C ARG A 343 4.63 0.28 23.87
N LEU A 344 3.80 -0.61 24.40
CA LEU A 344 2.99 -1.53 23.59
C LEU A 344 1.76 -0.87 22.97
N TRP A 345 1.36 0.32 23.44
CA TRP A 345 0.21 1.02 22.88
C TRP A 345 0.40 1.39 21.39
N LEU A 346 1.62 1.77 20.95
CA LEU A 346 1.87 2.15 19.55
C LEU A 346 1.77 0.94 18.62
N PRO A 347 2.49 -0.18 18.87
CA PRO A 347 2.25 -1.42 18.16
C PRO A 347 0.80 -1.90 18.22
N GLY A 348 0.11 -1.71 19.35
CA GLY A 348 -1.31 -2.09 19.50
C GLY A 348 -2.24 -1.34 18.55
N VAL A 349 -2.14 0.00 18.49
CA VAL A 349 -2.92 0.83 17.56
C VAL A 349 -2.65 0.43 16.12
N LEU A 350 -1.38 0.20 15.75
CA LEU A 350 -1.01 -0.21 14.40
C LEU A 350 -1.53 -1.62 14.06
N ALA A 351 -1.52 -2.57 15.01
CA ALA A 351 -2.03 -3.92 14.80
C ALA A 351 -3.53 -3.92 14.52
N VAL A 352 -4.29 -3.17 15.33
CA VAL A 352 -5.74 -3.02 15.15
C VAL A 352 -6.05 -2.27 13.86
N SER A 353 -5.24 -1.25 13.51
CA SER A 353 -5.39 -0.54 12.23
C SER A 353 -5.17 -1.46 11.03
N ALA A 354 -4.12 -2.29 11.05
CA ALA A 354 -3.87 -3.26 9.98
C ALA A 354 -5.03 -4.26 9.83
N LEU A 355 -5.61 -4.73 10.94
CA LEU A 355 -6.77 -5.64 10.95
C LEU A 355 -8.05 -4.98 10.43
N ALA A 356 -8.33 -3.74 10.84
CA ALA A 356 -9.47 -2.98 10.37
C ALA A 356 -9.43 -2.70 8.85
N VAL A 357 -8.23 -2.68 8.27
CA VAL A 357 -8.04 -2.51 6.83
C VAL A 357 -8.10 -3.84 6.08
N HIS A 358 -7.27 -4.84 6.44
CA HIS A 358 -7.21 -6.09 5.68
C HIS A 358 -6.74 -7.30 6.53
N PRO A 359 -7.48 -8.42 6.58
CA PRO A 359 -7.17 -9.57 7.45
C PRO A 359 -5.87 -10.30 7.11
N ILE A 360 -5.49 -10.44 5.83
CA ILE A 360 -4.22 -11.10 5.43
C ILE A 360 -2.99 -10.49 6.12
N ALA A 361 -2.90 -9.16 6.22
CA ALA A 361 -1.81 -8.49 6.95
C ALA A 361 -2.14 -8.27 8.43
N GLY A 362 -3.41 -8.02 8.73
CA GLY A 362 -3.89 -7.67 10.06
C GLY A 362 -3.90 -8.81 11.07
N LEU A 363 -4.25 -10.04 10.68
CA LEU A 363 -4.21 -11.21 11.57
C LEU A 363 -2.77 -11.51 12.02
N PRO A 364 -1.76 -11.59 11.12
CA PRO A 364 -0.36 -11.69 11.53
C PRO A 364 0.11 -10.53 12.41
N ALA A 365 -0.32 -9.29 12.11
CA ALA A 365 0.02 -8.12 12.90
C ALA A 365 -0.55 -8.20 14.34
N LEU A 366 -1.80 -8.64 14.49
CA LEU A 366 -2.44 -8.83 15.79
C LEU A 366 -1.76 -9.94 16.60
N LEU A 367 -1.42 -11.07 15.97
CA LEU A 367 -0.72 -12.17 16.63
C LEU A 367 0.71 -11.76 17.02
N TYR A 368 1.41 -11.00 16.19
CA TYR A 368 2.69 -10.41 16.55
C TYR A 368 2.55 -9.52 17.79
N PHE A 369 1.57 -8.62 17.80
CA PHE A 369 1.29 -7.78 18.96
C PHE A 369 0.97 -8.61 20.23
N ALA A 370 0.16 -9.66 20.09
CA ALA A 370 -0.15 -10.58 21.18
C ALA A 370 1.10 -11.29 21.72
N LEU A 371 2.06 -11.66 20.86
CA LEU A 371 3.36 -12.19 21.30
C LEU A 371 4.19 -11.15 22.05
N LEU A 372 4.17 -9.88 21.63
CA LEU A 372 4.82 -8.82 22.39
C LEU A 372 4.21 -8.69 23.79
N CYS A 373 2.87 -8.72 23.90
CA CYS A 373 2.16 -8.62 25.18
C CYS A 373 2.36 -9.83 26.11
N THR A 374 2.67 -11.00 25.55
CA THR A 374 2.79 -12.26 26.29
C THR A 374 4.24 -12.71 26.47
N ASP A 375 5.21 -11.82 26.25
CA ASP A 375 6.64 -12.12 26.41
C ASP A 375 6.96 -12.69 27.82
N PRO A 376 7.38 -13.97 27.90
CA PRO A 376 7.72 -14.59 29.17
C PRO A 376 8.84 -13.90 29.93
N ASP A 377 9.77 -13.24 29.24
CA ASP A 377 10.93 -12.60 29.87
C ASP A 377 10.54 -11.30 30.62
N ARG A 378 9.34 -10.76 30.39
CA ARG A 378 8.80 -9.60 31.11
C ARG A 378 7.57 -9.92 31.98
N ALA A 379 7.03 -11.12 31.88
CA ALA A 379 5.92 -11.55 32.72
C ALA A 379 6.35 -11.63 34.20
N PRO A 380 5.47 -11.27 35.16
CA PRO A 380 5.71 -11.50 36.58
C PRO A 380 6.04 -12.98 36.84
N LEU A 381 6.93 -13.28 37.79
CA LEU A 381 7.41 -14.66 38.07
C LEU A 381 6.29 -15.71 38.13
N ARG A 382 5.16 -15.38 38.77
CA ARG A 382 3.98 -16.26 38.89
C ARG A 382 3.28 -16.55 37.56
N ALA A 383 3.36 -15.63 36.60
CA ALA A 383 2.71 -15.71 35.29
C ALA A 383 3.65 -16.19 34.17
N GLN A 384 4.96 -16.35 34.42
CA GLN A 384 5.93 -16.73 33.37
C GLN A 384 5.64 -18.07 32.71
N THR A 385 5.17 -19.06 33.47
CA THR A 385 4.79 -20.37 32.90
C THR A 385 3.56 -20.25 32.01
N ALA A 386 2.54 -19.52 32.46
CA ALA A 386 1.34 -19.24 31.66
C ALA A 386 1.70 -18.47 30.38
N ALA A 387 2.50 -17.40 30.49
CA ALA A 387 2.98 -16.61 29.36
C ALA A 387 3.69 -17.49 28.31
N ARG A 388 4.57 -18.42 28.72
CA ARG A 388 5.23 -19.37 27.80
C ARG A 388 4.23 -20.23 27.03
N TRP A 389 3.23 -20.79 27.70
CA TRP A 389 2.21 -21.61 27.05
C TRP A 389 1.33 -20.79 26.12
N VAL A 390 0.93 -19.59 26.55
CA VAL A 390 0.15 -18.65 25.72
C VAL A 390 0.94 -18.26 24.47
N SER A 391 2.21 -17.86 24.58
CA SER A 391 3.02 -17.52 23.40
C SER A 391 3.19 -18.70 22.45
N ARG A 392 3.38 -19.92 22.97
CA ARG A 392 3.44 -21.14 22.13
C ARG A 392 2.11 -21.39 21.41
N ALA A 393 0.99 -21.24 22.11
CA ALA A 393 -0.34 -21.36 21.51
C ALA A 393 -0.56 -20.31 20.42
N ILE A 394 -0.16 -19.05 20.65
CA ILE A 394 -0.23 -17.98 19.65
C ILE A 394 0.60 -18.32 18.41
N ILE A 395 1.82 -18.85 18.56
CA ILE A 395 2.66 -19.28 17.42
C ILE A 395 1.99 -20.43 16.65
N LEU A 396 1.44 -21.41 17.36
CA LEU A 396 0.75 -22.55 16.74
C LEU A 396 -0.50 -22.10 15.97
N ILE A 397 -1.36 -21.28 16.59
CA ILE A 397 -2.52 -20.68 15.95
C ILE A 397 -2.08 -19.84 14.75
N GLY A 398 -1.05 -19.02 14.92
CA GLY A 398 -0.52 -18.15 13.88
C GLY A 398 -0.01 -18.90 12.66
N SER A 399 0.40 -20.17 12.80
CA SER A 399 0.85 -20.99 11.67
C SER A 399 -0.29 -21.48 10.78
N MET A 400 -1.54 -21.44 11.26
CA MET A 400 -2.74 -21.91 10.56
C MET A 400 -3.80 -20.82 10.37
N VAL A 401 -3.57 -19.61 10.89
CA VAL A 401 -4.60 -18.57 11.00
C VAL A 401 -5.18 -18.16 9.65
N LEU A 402 -4.36 -18.05 8.60
CA LEU A 402 -4.82 -17.60 7.28
C LEU A 402 -5.59 -18.71 6.54
N PRO A 403 -5.07 -19.95 6.38
CA PRO A 403 -5.86 -21.09 5.93
C PRO A 403 -7.21 -21.22 6.64
N ALA A 404 -7.21 -21.16 7.98
CA ALA A 404 -8.41 -21.26 8.78
C ALA A 404 -9.38 -20.10 8.51
N SER A 405 -8.88 -18.88 8.34
CA SER A 405 -9.73 -17.72 8.02
C SER A 405 -10.39 -17.83 6.65
N PHE A 406 -9.69 -18.37 5.64
CA PHE A 406 -10.27 -18.59 4.31
C PHE A 406 -11.31 -19.71 4.33
N LEU A 407 -11.05 -20.81 5.04
CA LEU A 407 -12.02 -21.89 5.23
C LEU A 407 -13.28 -21.40 5.97
N ALA A 408 -13.10 -20.60 7.03
CA ALA A 408 -14.22 -20.01 7.75
C ALA A 408 -15.03 -19.06 6.87
N ASN A 409 -14.36 -18.18 6.11
CA ASN A 409 -15.04 -17.28 5.18
C ASN A 409 -15.79 -18.04 4.08
N ALA A 410 -15.17 -19.07 3.50
CA ALA A 410 -15.80 -19.92 2.48
C ALA A 410 -17.06 -20.60 3.02
N ALA A 411 -17.00 -21.15 4.24
CA ALA A 411 -18.15 -21.75 4.91
C ALA A 411 -19.28 -20.75 5.20
N LEU A 412 -18.96 -19.52 5.61
CA LEU A 412 -19.94 -18.47 5.90
C LEU A 412 -20.56 -17.88 4.64
N SER A 413 -19.79 -17.76 3.55
CA SER A 413 -20.22 -17.17 2.28
C SER A 413 -20.78 -18.20 1.28
N GLY A 414 -20.79 -19.49 1.62
CA GLY A 414 -21.21 -20.55 0.70
C GLY A 414 -20.29 -20.73 -0.51
N GLN A 415 -19.05 -20.24 -0.45
CA GLN A 415 -18.08 -20.38 -1.53
C GLN A 415 -17.39 -21.75 -1.48
N ALA A 416 -17.16 -22.34 -2.64
CA ALA A 416 -16.41 -23.59 -2.75
C ALA A 416 -14.89 -23.33 -2.64
N LEU A 417 -14.24 -24.05 -1.74
CA LEU A 417 -12.79 -24.04 -1.57
C LEU A 417 -12.32 -25.49 -1.44
N SER A 418 -11.43 -25.93 -2.31
CA SER A 418 -10.92 -27.30 -2.28
C SER A 418 -9.73 -27.42 -1.34
N VAL A 419 -9.66 -28.55 -0.63
CA VAL A 419 -8.52 -28.89 0.22
C VAL A 419 -7.89 -30.17 -0.29
N ASN A 420 -6.64 -30.07 -0.73
CA ASN A 420 -5.85 -31.20 -1.18
C ASN A 420 -4.89 -31.68 -0.08
N TRP A 421 -5.35 -32.63 0.73
CA TRP A 421 -4.54 -33.21 1.81
C TRP A 421 -3.30 -33.96 1.32
N ALA A 422 -3.34 -34.53 0.10
CA ALA A 422 -2.20 -35.24 -0.49
C ALA A 422 -1.02 -34.29 -0.83
N ALA A 423 -1.30 -32.99 -1.02
CA ALA A 423 -0.31 -31.97 -1.28
C ALA A 423 0.51 -31.55 -0.03
N LEU A 424 0.20 -32.11 1.16
CA LEU A 424 0.96 -31.87 2.40
C LEU A 424 2.21 -32.75 2.54
N ASN A 425 2.60 -33.49 1.51
CA ASN A 425 3.85 -34.25 1.54
C ASN A 425 5.07 -33.30 1.50
N PRO A 426 6.21 -33.68 2.11
CA PRO A 426 7.38 -32.79 2.20
C PRO A 426 7.93 -32.32 0.85
N LEU A 427 7.88 -33.15 -0.20
CA LEU A 427 8.41 -32.81 -1.51
C LEU A 427 7.59 -31.69 -2.18
N THR A 428 6.26 -31.79 -2.13
CA THR A 428 5.37 -30.74 -2.65
C THR A 428 5.53 -29.45 -1.86
N LEU A 429 5.62 -29.51 -0.52
CA LEU A 429 5.87 -28.33 0.31
C LEU A 429 7.22 -27.67 -0.01
N LEU A 430 8.28 -28.46 -0.20
CA LEU A 430 9.60 -27.93 -0.58
C LEU A 430 9.57 -27.28 -1.97
N SER A 431 8.84 -27.85 -2.93
CA SER A 431 8.68 -27.27 -4.27
C SER A 431 7.92 -25.94 -4.26
N GLY A 432 7.08 -25.74 -3.25
CA GLY A 432 6.33 -24.52 -3.02
C GLY A 432 7.13 -23.38 -2.41
N LEU A 433 8.36 -23.61 -1.93
CA LEU A 433 9.17 -22.57 -1.29
C LEU A 433 9.40 -21.37 -2.23
N PRO A 434 9.37 -20.13 -1.71
CA PRO A 434 9.63 -18.93 -2.50
C PRO A 434 11.14 -18.72 -2.73
N ILE A 435 11.88 -19.81 -2.93
CA ILE A 435 13.33 -19.83 -3.10
C ILE A 435 13.61 -20.30 -4.52
N ARG A 436 13.83 -19.34 -5.43
CA ARG A 436 14.30 -19.61 -6.78
C ARG A 436 15.54 -18.76 -7.02
N VAL A 437 16.72 -19.35 -6.82
CA VAL A 437 17.95 -18.65 -7.13
C VAL A 437 18.03 -18.51 -8.64
N PHE A 438 18.10 -17.27 -9.10
CA PHE A 438 18.03 -16.94 -10.52
C PHE A 438 19.38 -16.46 -11.04
N PHE A 439 19.91 -17.13 -12.06
CA PHE A 439 21.16 -16.77 -12.74
C PHE A 439 21.00 -16.75 -14.28
N GLN A 440 19.77 -16.60 -14.79
CA GLN A 440 19.54 -16.59 -16.23
C GLN A 440 20.05 -15.28 -16.85
N ASN A 441 20.74 -15.42 -17.98
CA ASN A 441 21.31 -14.33 -18.76
C ASN A 441 20.59 -14.26 -20.11
N GLN A 442 20.10 -13.08 -20.50
CA GLN A 442 19.47 -12.83 -21.82
C GLN A 442 20.37 -11.95 -22.70
N PHE A 443 21.66 -11.86 -22.39
CA PHE A 443 22.68 -11.02 -23.03
C PHE A 443 22.32 -9.53 -23.02
N SER A 444 21.65 -9.07 -21.97
CA SER A 444 21.29 -7.67 -21.78
C SER A 444 21.77 -7.22 -20.41
N PRO A 445 23.06 -6.85 -20.23
CA PRO A 445 23.71 -6.74 -18.92
C PRO A 445 22.96 -5.89 -17.87
N LEU A 446 22.31 -4.82 -18.29
CA LEU A 446 21.50 -3.99 -17.41
C LEU A 446 20.23 -4.70 -16.95
N LEU A 447 19.50 -5.34 -17.85
CA LEU A 447 18.31 -6.13 -17.51
C LEU A 447 18.70 -7.40 -16.74
N ASP A 448 19.81 -8.04 -17.11
CA ASP A 448 20.33 -9.21 -16.39
C ASP A 448 20.59 -8.86 -14.92
N LEU A 449 21.20 -7.70 -14.65
CA LEU A 449 21.40 -7.17 -13.29
C LEU A 449 20.07 -6.90 -12.58
N VAL A 450 19.13 -6.25 -13.26
CA VAL A 450 17.81 -5.92 -12.71
C VAL A 450 17.08 -7.19 -12.28
N TYR A 451 17.01 -8.21 -13.14
CA TYR A 451 16.33 -9.46 -12.85
C TYR A 451 17.11 -10.35 -11.87
N LEU A 452 18.44 -10.30 -11.87
CA LEU A 452 19.27 -10.92 -10.84
C LEU A 452 18.93 -10.36 -9.46
N TYR A 453 18.85 -9.03 -9.32
CA TYR A 453 18.39 -8.42 -8.07
C TYR A 453 16.95 -8.82 -7.76
N GLY A 454 16.03 -8.59 -8.70
CA GLY A 454 14.59 -8.75 -8.51
C GLY A 454 14.16 -10.12 -8.02
N ARG A 455 14.59 -11.17 -8.71
CA ARG A 455 14.23 -12.56 -8.38
C ARG A 455 14.90 -13.03 -7.09
N ASN A 456 15.97 -12.38 -6.63
CA ASN A 456 16.71 -12.73 -5.42
C ASN A 456 16.52 -11.73 -4.26
N ALA A 457 15.73 -10.66 -4.41
CA ALA A 457 15.62 -9.59 -3.40
C ALA A 457 15.11 -10.12 -2.04
N PHE A 458 14.12 -11.02 -2.06
CA PHE A 458 13.64 -11.68 -0.84
C PHE A 458 14.74 -12.49 -0.14
N LEU A 459 15.56 -13.21 -0.91
CA LEU A 459 16.69 -13.97 -0.39
C LEU A 459 17.77 -13.04 0.17
N LEU A 460 18.07 -11.92 -0.51
CA LEU A 460 19.01 -10.92 -0.02
C LEU A 460 18.59 -10.39 1.36
N VAL A 461 17.31 -10.02 1.52
CA VAL A 461 16.76 -9.59 2.82
C VAL A 461 16.92 -10.70 3.86
N GLY A 462 16.55 -11.93 3.52
CA GLY A 462 16.66 -13.10 4.40
C GLY A 462 18.10 -13.40 4.83
N VAL A 463 19.05 -13.37 3.90
CA VAL A 463 20.48 -13.63 4.15
C VAL A 463 21.09 -12.54 5.04
N VAL A 464 20.82 -11.27 4.75
CA VAL A 464 21.33 -10.17 5.58
C VAL A 464 20.70 -10.18 6.98
N ALA A 465 19.40 -10.52 7.09
CA ALA A 465 18.75 -10.71 8.39
C ALA A 465 19.33 -11.89 9.17
N LEU A 466 19.56 -13.03 8.50
CA LEU A 466 20.18 -14.21 9.10
C LEU A 466 21.61 -13.92 9.55
N PHE A 467 22.40 -13.20 8.75
CA PHE A 467 23.73 -12.74 9.12
C PHE A 467 23.70 -11.87 10.38
N GLY A 468 22.81 -10.86 10.43
CA GLY A 468 22.61 -10.03 11.61
C GLY A 468 22.24 -10.86 12.84
N TRP A 469 21.31 -11.80 12.70
CA TRP A 469 20.95 -12.73 13.77
C TRP A 469 22.15 -13.57 14.22
N MET A 470 22.84 -14.25 13.31
CA MET A 470 23.94 -15.16 13.63
C MET A 470 25.09 -14.47 14.36
N HIS A 471 25.43 -13.24 13.94
CA HIS A 471 26.51 -12.47 14.54
C HIS A 471 26.15 -12.03 15.97
N TYR A 472 24.91 -11.57 16.19
CA TYR A 472 24.50 -10.98 17.46
C TYR A 472 23.65 -11.90 18.36
N ARG A 473 23.29 -13.12 17.96
CA ARG A 473 22.35 -14.02 18.71
C ARG A 473 22.69 -14.28 20.18
N ARG A 474 23.95 -14.10 20.58
CA ARG A 474 24.41 -14.25 21.97
C ARG A 474 24.18 -12.99 22.80
N GLU A 475 24.19 -11.83 22.16
CA GLU A 475 24.00 -10.50 22.74
C GLU A 475 22.54 -10.03 22.66
N LEU A 476 21.80 -10.55 21.68
CA LEU A 476 20.38 -10.24 21.49
C LEU A 476 19.53 -10.75 22.66
N THR A 477 18.56 -9.94 23.05
CA THR A 477 17.48 -10.38 23.93
C THR A 477 16.74 -11.54 23.27
N ARG A 478 16.14 -12.44 24.06
CA ARG A 478 15.33 -13.54 23.48
C ARG A 478 14.11 -13.00 22.72
N ARG A 479 13.67 -11.77 23.03
CA ARG A 479 12.56 -11.06 22.37
C ARG A 479 12.83 -10.81 20.90
N ALA A 480 14.09 -10.63 20.50
CA ALA A 480 14.47 -10.49 19.10
C ALA A 480 14.13 -11.73 18.24
N ARG A 481 13.70 -12.85 18.86
CA ARG A 481 13.18 -14.04 18.17
C ARG A 481 11.70 -13.92 17.78
N ILE A 482 10.93 -13.03 18.41
CA ILE A 482 9.49 -12.89 18.13
C ILE A 482 9.21 -12.61 16.64
N PRO A 483 9.92 -11.68 15.96
CA PRO A 483 9.70 -11.47 14.53
C PRO A 483 10.07 -12.68 13.66
N LEU A 484 11.07 -13.48 14.06
CA LEU A 484 11.41 -14.73 13.38
C LEU A 484 10.30 -15.77 13.49
N TRP A 485 9.67 -15.88 14.67
CA TRP A 485 8.55 -16.81 14.86
C TRP A 485 7.34 -16.46 14.00
N ILE A 486 7.02 -15.17 13.86
CA ILE A 486 5.94 -14.75 12.96
C ILE A 486 6.32 -14.94 11.49
N ALA A 487 7.56 -14.64 11.09
CA ALA A 487 8.02 -14.92 9.73
C ALA A 487 7.94 -16.43 9.39
N LEU A 488 8.29 -17.30 10.35
CA LEU A 488 8.15 -18.75 10.20
C LEU A 488 6.68 -19.18 10.14
N ALA A 489 5.82 -18.64 11.01
CA ALA A 489 4.39 -18.91 10.95
C ALA A 489 3.80 -18.51 9.60
N LEU A 490 4.17 -17.34 9.07
CA LEU A 490 3.78 -16.89 7.73
C LEU A 490 4.30 -17.80 6.61
N LEU A 491 5.52 -18.33 6.74
CA LEU A 491 6.04 -19.32 5.79
C LEU A 491 5.19 -20.60 5.80
N ILE A 492 4.73 -21.06 6.97
CA ILE A 492 3.81 -22.20 7.07
C ILE A 492 2.47 -21.87 6.39
N ASN A 493 1.87 -20.72 6.69
CA ASN A 493 0.63 -20.28 6.01
C ASN A 493 0.83 -20.21 4.50
N TYR A 494 1.95 -19.67 4.04
CA TYR A 494 2.30 -19.57 2.62
C TYR A 494 2.32 -20.94 1.96
N LEU A 495 3.05 -21.90 2.54
CA LEU A 495 3.15 -23.24 1.99
C LEU A 495 1.79 -23.93 1.95
N LEU A 496 1.00 -23.84 3.03
CA LEU A 496 -0.35 -24.43 3.08
C LEU A 496 -1.29 -23.82 2.04
N MET A 497 -1.28 -22.49 1.88
CA MET A 497 -2.09 -21.81 0.89
C MET A 497 -1.62 -22.07 -0.55
N LYS A 498 -0.30 -22.24 -0.76
CA LYS A 498 0.27 -22.52 -2.08
C LYS A 498 -0.07 -23.93 -2.57
N THR A 499 -0.06 -24.92 -1.66
CA THR A 499 -0.13 -26.34 -2.03
C THR A 499 -1.45 -27.02 -1.66
N ALA A 500 -2.01 -26.73 -0.48
CA ALA A 500 -3.10 -27.51 0.09
C ALA A 500 -4.49 -26.87 -0.10
N ILE A 501 -4.57 -25.55 -0.33
CA ILE A 501 -5.83 -24.83 -0.54
C ILE A 501 -5.97 -24.44 -2.01
N GLY A 502 -7.08 -24.85 -2.63
CA GLY A 502 -7.49 -24.45 -3.97
C GLY A 502 -8.61 -23.41 -3.93
N PHE A 503 -8.33 -22.22 -4.48
CA PHE A 503 -9.30 -21.14 -4.64
C PHE A 503 -10.09 -21.33 -5.95
N ASP A 504 -10.97 -22.33 -6.00
CA ASP A 504 -11.63 -22.74 -7.26
C ASP A 504 -12.60 -21.70 -7.82
N PHE A 505 -13.08 -20.78 -6.98
CA PHE A 505 -13.87 -19.64 -7.41
C PHE A 505 -13.07 -18.60 -8.21
N LEU A 506 -11.72 -18.64 -8.16
CA LEU A 506 -10.86 -17.78 -8.96
C LEU A 506 -10.39 -18.50 -10.22
N ILE A 507 -10.20 -17.72 -11.28
CA ILE A 507 -9.50 -18.15 -12.49
C ILE A 507 -8.07 -18.59 -12.18
N ASP A 508 -7.59 -19.59 -12.92
CA ASP A 508 -6.39 -20.37 -12.58
C ASP A 508 -5.14 -19.53 -12.26
N TYR A 509 -4.91 -18.45 -13.02
CA TYR A 509 -3.75 -17.60 -12.83
C TYR A 509 -3.85 -16.66 -11.62
N GLU A 510 -5.02 -16.50 -11.00
CA GLU A 510 -5.23 -15.67 -9.81
C GLU A 510 -5.22 -16.46 -8.50
N ARG A 511 -5.40 -17.79 -8.56
CA ARG A 511 -5.52 -18.65 -7.37
C ARG A 511 -4.35 -18.50 -6.40
N GLN A 512 -3.18 -18.19 -6.93
CA GLN A 512 -1.93 -18.09 -6.16
C GLN A 512 -1.65 -16.69 -5.59
N ASN A 513 -2.42 -15.68 -5.99
CA ASN A 513 -2.21 -14.29 -5.60
C ASN A 513 -2.31 -14.10 -4.08
N TYR A 514 -3.20 -14.82 -3.39
CA TYR A 514 -3.33 -14.70 -1.93
C TYR A 514 -2.11 -15.22 -1.17
N ALA A 515 -1.54 -16.35 -1.61
CA ALA A 515 -0.32 -16.89 -1.01
C ALA A 515 0.86 -15.92 -1.26
N ASP A 516 1.02 -15.44 -2.49
CA ASP A 516 2.17 -14.60 -2.86
C ASP A 516 2.19 -13.24 -2.12
N ARG A 517 1.04 -12.76 -1.63
CA ARG A 517 0.94 -11.58 -0.72
C ARG A 517 1.67 -11.78 0.62
N LEU A 518 1.97 -13.01 1.03
CA LEU A 518 2.69 -13.30 2.29
C LEU A 518 4.21 -13.09 2.18
N VAL A 519 4.77 -13.10 0.96
CA VAL A 519 6.22 -12.96 0.76
C VAL A 519 6.74 -11.59 1.21
N PRO A 520 6.11 -10.45 0.85
CA PRO A 520 6.46 -9.15 1.42
C PRO A 520 6.29 -9.10 2.95
N LEU A 521 5.24 -9.69 3.51
CA LEU A 521 5.00 -9.71 4.95
C LEU A 521 6.12 -10.42 5.71
N MET A 522 6.58 -11.57 5.21
CA MET A 522 7.75 -12.27 5.77
C MET A 522 8.98 -11.36 5.81
N ALA A 523 9.26 -10.63 4.72
CA ALA A 523 10.36 -9.67 4.65
C ALA A 523 10.19 -8.51 5.67
N TYR A 524 8.97 -8.01 5.86
CA TYR A 524 8.69 -6.95 6.82
C TYR A 524 8.93 -7.38 8.26
N PHE A 525 8.50 -8.59 8.65
CA PHE A 525 8.74 -9.10 10.01
C PHE A 525 10.23 -9.29 10.30
N VAL A 526 11.06 -9.68 9.31
CA VAL A 526 12.51 -9.78 9.51
C VAL A 526 13.27 -8.45 9.37
N ALA A 527 12.59 -7.35 9.05
CA ALA A 527 13.21 -6.03 8.86
C ALA A 527 14.10 -5.55 10.02
N PRO A 528 13.77 -5.78 11.32
CA PRO A 528 14.66 -5.39 12.42
C PRO A 528 16.02 -6.11 12.39
N LEU A 529 16.03 -7.39 12.03
CA LEU A 529 17.25 -8.19 11.92
C LEU A 529 18.01 -7.84 10.63
N PHE A 530 17.29 -7.53 9.55
CA PHE A 530 17.88 -6.97 8.34
C PHE A 530 18.60 -5.65 8.61
N LEU A 531 17.97 -4.72 9.35
CA LEU A 531 18.59 -3.46 9.80
C LEU A 531 19.85 -3.70 10.64
N LEU A 532 19.80 -4.67 11.56
CA LEU A 532 20.96 -5.07 12.35
C LEU A 532 22.10 -5.58 11.46
N GLY A 533 21.81 -6.48 10.51
CA GLY A 533 22.79 -6.98 9.54
C GLY A 533 23.40 -5.87 8.68
N LEU A 534 22.56 -4.98 8.12
CA LEU A 534 23.03 -3.82 7.37
C LEU A 534 23.90 -2.89 8.21
N SER A 535 23.54 -2.68 9.49
CA SER A 535 24.34 -1.84 10.39
C SER A 535 25.75 -2.37 10.58
N HIS A 536 25.90 -3.69 10.73
CA HIS A 536 27.18 -4.35 10.87
C HIS A 536 28.02 -4.23 9.59
N LEU A 537 27.41 -4.50 8.42
CA LEU A 537 28.07 -4.35 7.12
C LEU A 537 28.54 -2.91 6.90
N PHE A 538 27.71 -1.93 7.23
CA PHE A 538 28.05 -0.52 7.09
C PHE A 538 29.22 -0.08 7.98
N VAL A 539 29.21 -0.46 9.27
CA VAL A 539 30.30 -0.15 10.20
C VAL A 539 31.62 -0.69 9.66
N ASN A 540 31.63 -1.95 9.23
CA ASN A 540 32.82 -2.58 8.67
C ASN A 540 33.30 -1.94 7.37
N LEU A 541 32.37 -1.48 6.51
CA LEU A 541 32.70 -0.82 5.23
C LEU A 541 33.26 0.59 5.43
N ARG A 542 32.87 1.29 6.50
CA ARG A 542 33.28 2.68 6.74
C ARG A 542 34.79 2.84 6.95
N GLU A 543 35.43 1.82 7.48
CA GLU A 543 36.87 1.74 7.75
C GLU A 543 37.68 1.26 6.52
N ARG A 544 37.01 0.92 5.41
CA ARG A 544 37.66 0.44 4.18
C ARG A 544 38.01 1.59 3.22
N ALA A 545 38.78 1.25 2.20
CA ALA A 545 39.21 2.18 1.16
C ALA A 545 38.03 2.90 0.48
N THR A 546 38.25 4.15 0.03
CA THR A 546 37.23 4.97 -0.65
C THR A 546 36.59 4.25 -1.84
N ALA A 547 37.37 3.48 -2.60
CA ALA A 547 36.85 2.70 -3.73
C ALA A 547 35.77 1.70 -3.29
N LEU A 548 35.97 0.96 -2.19
CA LEU A 548 34.99 -0.02 -1.71
C LEU A 548 33.73 0.68 -1.16
N ARG A 549 33.89 1.83 -0.52
CA ARG A 549 32.77 2.66 -0.04
C ARG A 549 31.94 3.21 -1.21
N ALA A 550 32.60 3.73 -2.23
CA ALA A 550 31.96 4.20 -3.45
C ALA A 550 31.24 3.06 -4.18
N PHE A 551 31.88 1.90 -4.30
CA PHE A 551 31.26 0.70 -4.86
C PHE A 551 30.00 0.29 -4.11
N ALA A 552 30.01 0.28 -2.77
CA ALA A 552 28.83 -0.03 -1.97
C ALA A 552 27.69 0.98 -2.20
N VAL A 553 28.00 2.27 -2.29
CA VAL A 553 27.02 3.33 -2.61
C VAL A 553 26.40 3.12 -3.99
N VAL A 554 27.22 2.83 -5.00
CA VAL A 554 26.76 2.55 -6.38
C VAL A 554 25.92 1.27 -6.43
N LEU A 555 26.33 0.22 -5.72
CA LEU A 555 25.60 -1.06 -5.67
C LEU A 555 24.21 -0.89 -5.03
N ILE A 556 24.11 -0.18 -3.90
CA ILE A 556 22.82 0.10 -3.26
C ILE A 556 21.92 0.93 -4.20
N ALA A 557 22.48 1.94 -4.87
CA ALA A 557 21.76 2.73 -5.86
C ALA A 557 21.26 1.84 -7.02
N ALA A 558 22.09 0.95 -7.57
CA ALA A 558 21.71 0.03 -8.64
C ALA A 558 20.60 -0.93 -8.22
N CYS A 559 20.66 -1.48 -7.01
CA CYS A 559 19.60 -2.31 -6.44
C CYS A 559 18.29 -1.52 -6.29
N ALA A 560 18.34 -0.27 -5.83
CA ALA A 560 17.17 0.58 -5.67
C ALA A 560 16.53 0.96 -7.02
N VAL A 561 17.33 1.24 -8.06
CA VAL A 561 16.83 1.47 -9.44
C VAL A 561 16.20 0.19 -9.99
N SER A 562 16.82 -0.97 -9.76
CA SER A 562 16.26 -2.26 -10.14
C SER A 562 14.93 -2.51 -9.45
N ALA A 563 14.83 -2.21 -8.15
CA ALA A 563 13.58 -2.27 -7.40
C ALA A 563 12.50 -1.36 -7.98
N PHE A 564 12.88 -0.15 -8.42
CA PHE A 564 11.96 0.82 -9.02
C PHE A 564 11.39 0.30 -10.34
N TYR A 565 12.26 -0.16 -11.24
CA TYR A 565 11.83 -0.76 -12.52
C TYR A 565 10.89 -1.95 -12.32
N LEU A 566 11.24 -2.83 -11.37
CA LEU A 566 10.50 -4.06 -11.09
C LEU A 566 9.24 -3.85 -10.24
N ALA A 567 9.03 -2.68 -9.66
CA ALA A 567 7.80 -2.39 -8.93
C ALA A 567 6.59 -2.33 -9.89
N TYR A 568 6.84 -1.97 -11.16
CA TYR A 568 5.79 -1.75 -12.16
C TYR A 568 5.72 -2.90 -13.18
N PRO A 569 4.58 -3.07 -13.88
CA PRO A 569 4.44 -4.05 -14.95
C PRO A 569 5.48 -3.84 -16.04
N ARG A 570 5.93 -4.93 -16.67
CA ARG A 570 6.99 -4.91 -17.68
C ARG A 570 6.56 -5.65 -18.93
N ARG A 571 7.13 -5.21 -20.04
CA ARG A 571 7.15 -5.91 -21.31
C ARG A 571 8.58 -5.83 -21.84
N ASP A 572 9.36 -6.84 -21.51
CA ASP A 572 10.78 -6.93 -21.84
C ASP A 572 11.16 -8.38 -22.17
N ALA A 573 12.46 -8.66 -22.31
CA ALA A 573 12.98 -9.99 -22.66
C ALA A 573 12.75 -11.09 -21.59
N TYR A 574 12.38 -10.70 -20.36
CA TYR A 574 12.18 -11.60 -19.23
C TYR A 574 10.71 -11.77 -18.85
N GLU A 575 9.90 -10.70 -18.95
CA GLU A 575 8.52 -10.69 -18.51
C GLU A 575 7.63 -9.96 -19.52
N THR A 576 6.49 -10.58 -19.85
CA THR A 576 5.43 -9.92 -20.63
C THR A 576 4.16 -9.90 -19.79
N SER A 577 3.90 -8.75 -19.15
CA SER A 577 2.68 -8.52 -18.39
C SER A 577 1.44 -8.79 -19.24
N ARG A 578 0.45 -9.47 -18.65
CA ARG A 578 -0.83 -9.78 -19.31
C ARG A 578 -1.90 -8.72 -19.04
N ALA A 579 -1.70 -7.90 -18.01
CA ALA A 579 -2.64 -6.86 -17.64
C ALA A 579 -2.46 -5.62 -18.53
N PHE A 580 -3.57 -5.11 -19.06
CA PHE A 580 -3.65 -3.83 -19.74
C PHE A 580 -4.28 -2.79 -18.80
N ASN A 581 -3.87 -1.53 -18.90
CA ASN A 581 -4.57 -0.44 -18.21
C ASN A 581 -5.91 -0.12 -18.87
N THR A 582 -6.78 0.56 -18.13
CA THR A 582 -8.02 1.15 -18.68
C THR A 582 -7.66 2.32 -19.59
N SER A 583 -8.22 2.33 -20.79
CA SER A 583 -7.94 3.29 -21.86
C SER A 583 -9.12 4.22 -22.14
N ALA A 584 -8.86 5.32 -22.84
CA ALA A 584 -9.89 6.24 -23.29
C ALA A 584 -10.93 5.57 -24.22
N SER A 585 -10.52 4.56 -25.00
CA SER A 585 -11.43 3.78 -25.83
C SER A 585 -12.38 2.93 -24.99
N ASP A 586 -11.94 2.41 -23.85
CA ASP A 586 -12.81 1.66 -22.93
C ASP A 586 -13.94 2.57 -22.38
N PHE A 587 -13.59 3.78 -21.94
CA PHE A 587 -14.56 4.80 -21.50
C PHE A 587 -15.53 5.21 -22.62
N ALA A 588 -15.00 5.43 -23.83
CA ALA A 588 -15.82 5.79 -24.98
C ALA A 588 -16.79 4.65 -25.36
N ALA A 589 -16.35 3.40 -25.29
CA ALA A 589 -17.17 2.23 -25.60
C ALA A 589 -18.33 2.06 -24.61
N VAL A 590 -18.08 2.25 -23.32
CA VAL A 590 -19.13 2.24 -22.28
C VAL A 590 -20.18 3.31 -22.55
N ARG A 591 -19.76 4.56 -22.80
CA ARG A 591 -20.69 5.65 -23.13
C ARG A 591 -21.48 5.37 -24.42
N ALA A 592 -20.82 4.78 -25.41
CA ALA A 592 -21.48 4.40 -26.67
C ALA A 592 -22.53 3.31 -26.46
N MET A 593 -22.25 2.29 -25.64
CA MET A 593 -23.23 1.25 -25.29
C MET A 593 -24.42 1.82 -24.51
N GLU A 594 -24.17 2.66 -23.49
CA GLU A 594 -25.25 3.30 -22.71
C GLU A 594 -26.13 4.17 -23.62
N THR A 595 -25.53 4.93 -24.54
CA THR A 595 -26.27 5.75 -25.51
C THR A 595 -27.05 4.87 -26.50
N TRP A 596 -26.45 3.78 -26.97
CA TRP A 596 -27.07 2.88 -27.95
C TRP A 596 -28.22 2.05 -27.36
N ALA A 597 -28.18 1.78 -26.06
CA ALA A 597 -29.28 1.17 -25.33
C ALA A 597 -30.50 2.10 -25.21
N ALA A 598 -30.32 3.41 -25.29
CA ALA A 598 -31.40 4.41 -25.25
C ALA A 598 -32.34 4.28 -24.04
N GLY A 599 -31.80 3.86 -22.88
CA GLY A 599 -32.56 3.66 -21.65
C GLY A 599 -33.13 2.24 -21.47
N GLU A 600 -33.04 1.38 -22.48
CA GLU A 600 -33.45 -0.03 -22.38
C GLU A 600 -32.46 -0.84 -21.52
N PRO A 601 -32.92 -1.81 -20.70
CA PRO A 601 -32.05 -2.74 -19.99
C PRO A 601 -31.17 -3.55 -20.94
N TYR A 602 -29.88 -3.70 -20.59
CA TYR A 602 -28.93 -4.45 -21.39
C TYR A 602 -27.87 -5.17 -20.54
N LEU A 603 -27.28 -6.21 -21.10
CA LEU A 603 -26.14 -6.92 -20.53
C LEU A 603 -24.89 -6.72 -21.39
N VAL A 604 -23.71 -6.73 -20.81
CA VAL A 604 -22.45 -6.63 -21.55
C VAL A 604 -21.56 -7.83 -21.29
N LEU A 605 -20.91 -8.31 -22.34
CA LEU A 605 -19.78 -9.23 -22.30
C LEU A 605 -18.53 -8.45 -22.72
N ALA A 606 -17.63 -8.19 -21.76
CA ALA A 606 -16.41 -7.41 -22.01
C ALA A 606 -15.25 -7.90 -21.13
N ASN A 607 -14.05 -7.35 -21.36
CA ASN A 607 -12.91 -7.62 -20.49
C ASN A 607 -12.88 -6.71 -19.25
N GLN A 608 -11.87 -6.93 -18.40
CA GLN A 608 -11.66 -6.21 -17.15
C GLN A 608 -11.57 -4.69 -17.32
N SER A 609 -10.87 -4.18 -18.34
CA SER A 609 -10.67 -2.74 -18.54
C SER A 609 -11.98 -2.03 -18.87
N VAL A 610 -12.80 -2.62 -19.77
CA VAL A 610 -14.12 -2.09 -20.11
C VAL A 610 -15.07 -2.15 -18.92
N SER A 611 -15.06 -3.24 -18.14
CA SER A 611 -15.84 -3.34 -16.90
C SER A 611 -15.40 -2.29 -15.86
N ALA A 612 -14.10 -1.99 -15.76
CA ALA A 612 -13.58 -0.95 -14.87
C ALA A 612 -14.10 0.45 -15.27
N ALA A 613 -14.07 0.73 -16.57
CA ALA A 613 -14.60 1.97 -17.12
C ALA A 613 -16.11 2.10 -16.85
N ALA A 614 -16.87 1.00 -16.94
CA ALA A 614 -18.29 0.97 -16.63
C ALA A 614 -18.58 1.36 -15.18
N ILE A 615 -17.87 0.78 -14.21
CA ILE A 615 -18.04 1.13 -12.79
C ILE A 615 -17.86 2.64 -12.56
N ARG A 616 -16.90 3.26 -13.26
CA ARG A 616 -16.64 4.70 -13.13
C ARG A 616 -17.68 5.59 -13.82
N GLU A 617 -18.12 5.23 -15.03
CA GLU A 617 -19.03 6.10 -15.80
C GLU A 617 -20.49 5.95 -15.38
N ILE A 618 -20.90 4.74 -15.01
CA ILE A 618 -22.33 4.39 -14.79
C ILE A 618 -22.60 3.76 -13.42
N GLY A 619 -21.58 3.55 -12.59
CA GLY A 619 -21.74 3.05 -11.22
C GLY A 619 -22.13 1.57 -11.14
N PHE A 620 -22.67 1.18 -9.98
CA PHE A 620 -23.14 -0.19 -9.75
C PHE A 620 -24.60 -0.35 -10.20
N ARG A 621 -24.85 -1.24 -11.17
CA ARG A 621 -26.19 -1.64 -11.64
C ARG A 621 -26.27 -3.18 -11.70
N TYR A 622 -27.30 -3.75 -11.09
CA TYR A 622 -27.48 -5.19 -10.97
C TYR A 622 -28.81 -5.66 -11.54
N TYR A 623 -28.81 -6.85 -12.14
CA TYR A 623 -30.00 -7.55 -12.64
C TYR A 623 -30.07 -8.93 -12.00
N GLY A 624 -31.04 -9.14 -11.11
CA GLY A 624 -31.16 -10.42 -10.39
C GLY A 624 -29.91 -10.79 -9.57
N GLY A 625 -29.16 -9.79 -9.09
CA GLY A 625 -27.89 -9.99 -8.37
C GLY A 625 -26.65 -10.10 -9.25
N VAL A 626 -26.79 -10.07 -10.59
CA VAL A 626 -25.66 -10.07 -11.53
C VAL A 626 -25.29 -8.65 -11.90
N PHE A 627 -24.02 -8.28 -11.73
CA PHE A 627 -23.51 -7.02 -12.26
C PHE A 627 -23.53 -7.10 -13.79
N PHE A 628 -24.12 -6.10 -14.43
CA PHE A 628 -24.39 -6.11 -15.88
C PHE A 628 -23.17 -6.06 -16.80
N TYR A 629 -21.99 -5.83 -16.23
CA TYR A 629 -20.69 -6.06 -16.85
C TYR A 629 -19.98 -7.19 -16.10
N PRO A 630 -19.14 -8.01 -16.75
CA PRO A 630 -18.52 -9.13 -16.08
C PRO A 630 -17.41 -8.66 -15.12
N ILE A 631 -17.38 -9.23 -13.91
CA ILE A 631 -16.26 -9.07 -12.98
C ILE A 631 -15.27 -10.21 -13.23
N PRO A 632 -13.98 -9.92 -13.50
CA PRO A 632 -12.98 -10.88 -13.96
C PRO A 632 -12.43 -11.79 -12.85
N THR A 633 -13.24 -12.13 -11.84
CA THR A 633 -12.85 -12.94 -10.67
C THR A 633 -13.58 -14.29 -10.63
N GLY A 634 -13.95 -14.83 -11.80
CA GLY A 634 -14.63 -16.12 -11.92
C GLY A 634 -16.16 -16.06 -11.88
N GLU A 635 -16.77 -14.90 -12.12
CA GLU A 635 -18.23 -14.81 -12.21
C GLU A 635 -18.77 -15.48 -13.49
N PRO A 636 -19.99 -16.07 -13.44
CA PRO A 636 -20.59 -16.75 -14.60
C PRO A 636 -20.64 -15.90 -15.87
N LEU A 637 -20.82 -14.58 -15.73
CA LEU A 637 -20.86 -13.67 -16.87
C LEU A 637 -19.50 -13.53 -17.57
N TYR A 638 -18.40 -13.58 -16.80
CA TYR A 638 -17.05 -13.56 -17.36
C TYR A 638 -16.75 -14.84 -18.12
N GLU A 639 -17.24 -16.00 -17.67
CA GLU A 639 -17.15 -17.25 -18.42
C GLU A 639 -17.88 -17.16 -19.77
N GLN A 640 -19.05 -16.52 -19.82
CA GLN A 640 -19.75 -16.27 -21.09
C GLN A 640 -18.98 -15.31 -22.00
N PHE A 641 -18.28 -14.31 -21.44
CA PHE A 641 -17.37 -13.47 -22.23
C PHE A 641 -16.21 -14.29 -22.83
N LEU A 642 -15.59 -15.18 -22.05
CA LEU A 642 -14.56 -16.08 -22.57
C LEU A 642 -15.10 -17.04 -23.63
N ALA A 643 -16.31 -17.58 -23.45
CA ALA A 643 -16.98 -18.41 -24.44
C ALA A 643 -17.27 -17.62 -25.73
N MET A 644 -17.69 -16.36 -25.62
CA MET A 644 -17.92 -15.48 -26.77
C MET A 644 -16.62 -15.17 -27.51
N ASN A 645 -15.50 -14.99 -26.81
CA ASN A 645 -14.18 -14.85 -27.45
C ASN A 645 -13.70 -16.14 -28.14
N ALA A 646 -14.04 -17.32 -27.59
CA ALA A 646 -13.70 -18.58 -28.23
C ALA A 646 -14.49 -18.78 -29.53
N SER A 647 -15.81 -18.62 -29.48
CA SER A 647 -16.70 -18.78 -30.62
C SER A 647 -17.91 -17.86 -30.51
N PRO A 648 -17.89 -16.67 -31.13
CA PRO A 648 -19.02 -15.76 -31.11
C PRO A 648 -20.30 -16.43 -31.65
N SER A 649 -21.39 -16.40 -30.89
CA SER A 649 -22.65 -17.00 -31.29
C SER A 649 -23.87 -16.40 -30.57
N ARG A 650 -25.03 -16.42 -31.25
CA ARG A 650 -26.30 -16.03 -30.62
C ARG A 650 -26.67 -16.93 -29.44
N GLU A 651 -26.28 -18.20 -29.46
CA GLU A 651 -26.54 -19.12 -28.34
C GLU A 651 -25.78 -18.73 -27.08
N THR A 652 -24.51 -18.34 -27.20
CA THR A 652 -23.74 -17.82 -26.07
C THR A 652 -24.35 -16.52 -25.54
N ALA A 653 -24.82 -15.62 -26.41
CA ALA A 653 -25.52 -14.42 -25.98
C ALA A 653 -26.83 -14.73 -25.23
N LYS A 654 -27.63 -15.71 -25.71
CA LYS A 654 -28.84 -16.18 -25.00
C LYS A 654 -28.51 -16.78 -23.63
N ARG A 655 -27.45 -17.59 -23.53
CA ARG A 655 -26.99 -18.15 -22.25
C ARG A 655 -26.55 -17.05 -21.28
N ALA A 656 -25.88 -16.01 -21.75
CA ALA A 656 -25.50 -14.88 -20.92
C ALA A 656 -26.73 -14.11 -20.40
N LEU A 657 -27.72 -13.81 -21.25
CA LEU A 657 -28.97 -13.18 -20.80
C LEU A 657 -29.72 -14.03 -19.77
N ALA A 658 -29.69 -15.36 -19.91
CA ALA A 658 -30.31 -16.28 -18.95
C ALA A 658 -29.65 -16.23 -17.55
N LEU A 659 -28.41 -15.74 -17.42
CA LEU A 659 -27.75 -15.56 -16.12
C LEU A 659 -28.31 -14.40 -15.31
N ALA A 660 -28.99 -13.44 -15.95
CA ALA A 660 -29.62 -12.30 -15.30
C ALA A 660 -31.15 -12.46 -15.30
N PRO A 661 -31.72 -13.45 -14.56
CA PRO A 661 -33.15 -13.71 -14.58
C PRO A 661 -33.89 -12.57 -13.87
N MET A 662 -34.33 -11.59 -14.65
CA MET A 662 -35.46 -10.74 -14.31
C MET A 662 -36.70 -11.28 -15.02
N HIS A 663 -37.86 -11.04 -14.42
CA HIS A 663 -39.16 -11.26 -15.05
C HIS A 663 -39.30 -10.33 -16.28
N GLY A 664 -38.70 -10.68 -17.42
CA GLY A 664 -39.19 -10.26 -18.74
C GLY A 664 -38.37 -9.33 -19.65
N ASP A 665 -37.40 -8.52 -19.18
CA ASP A 665 -37.12 -7.27 -19.94
C ASP A 665 -35.72 -7.08 -20.58
N ILE A 666 -34.72 -7.96 -20.36
CA ILE A 666 -33.41 -7.79 -21.00
C ILE A 666 -33.33 -8.60 -22.30
N SER A 667 -33.61 -7.94 -23.42
CA SER A 667 -33.47 -8.52 -24.77
C SER A 667 -32.20 -8.07 -25.50
N THR A 668 -31.45 -7.12 -24.92
CA THR A 668 -30.24 -6.55 -25.53
C THR A 668 -28.98 -7.05 -24.83
N LEU A 669 -28.05 -7.61 -25.61
CA LEU A 669 -26.70 -7.92 -25.15
C LEU A 669 -25.67 -7.21 -26.03
N PHE A 670 -24.73 -6.52 -25.40
CA PHE A 670 -23.53 -6.01 -26.05
C PHE A 670 -22.36 -6.95 -25.82
N PHE A 671 -21.54 -7.15 -26.85
CA PHE A 671 -20.25 -7.81 -26.76
C PHE A 671 -19.18 -6.83 -27.20
N ALA A 672 -18.19 -6.58 -26.34
CA ALA A 672 -17.11 -5.64 -26.60
C ALA A 672 -15.77 -6.37 -26.74
N VAL A 673 -15.07 -6.11 -27.84
CA VAL A 673 -13.78 -6.73 -28.19
C VAL A 673 -12.74 -5.64 -28.42
N ASN A 674 -11.70 -5.62 -27.59
CA ASN A 674 -10.56 -4.72 -27.78
C ASN A 674 -9.58 -5.29 -28.81
N ASP A 675 -8.96 -4.41 -29.60
CA ASP A 675 -7.99 -4.79 -30.64
C ASP A 675 -6.72 -5.45 -30.09
N TYR A 676 -6.39 -5.20 -28.82
CA TYR A 676 -5.23 -5.82 -28.16
C TYR A 676 -5.46 -7.26 -27.70
N TRP A 677 -6.69 -7.77 -27.82
CA TRP A 677 -6.96 -9.17 -27.52
C TRP A 677 -6.26 -10.05 -28.56
N TRP A 678 -5.63 -11.14 -28.11
CA TRP A 678 -4.66 -11.90 -28.92
C TRP A 678 -5.23 -12.46 -30.24
N ASP A 679 -6.54 -12.64 -30.32
CA ASP A 679 -7.29 -13.16 -31.48
C ASP A 679 -8.38 -12.19 -31.96
N ALA A 680 -8.25 -10.91 -31.64
CA ALA A 680 -9.27 -9.90 -31.94
C ALA A 680 -9.73 -9.93 -33.41
N PRO A 681 -8.85 -10.03 -34.43
CA PRO A 681 -9.29 -10.04 -35.83
C PRO A 681 -10.28 -11.16 -36.15
N ARG A 682 -10.03 -12.40 -35.71
CA ARG A 682 -10.95 -13.52 -35.94
C ARG A 682 -12.26 -13.31 -35.18
N ILE A 683 -12.17 -12.89 -33.91
CA ILE A 683 -13.33 -12.68 -33.05
C ILE A 683 -14.24 -11.61 -33.65
N ILE A 684 -13.67 -10.49 -34.08
CA ILE A 684 -14.38 -9.36 -34.70
C ILE A 684 -15.10 -9.81 -35.97
N GLU A 685 -14.38 -10.46 -36.90
CA GLU A 685 -14.99 -10.90 -38.16
C GLU A 685 -16.09 -11.95 -37.94
N THR A 686 -15.90 -12.86 -36.98
CA THR A 686 -16.93 -13.85 -36.64
C THR A 686 -18.15 -13.18 -36.01
N ALA A 687 -17.96 -12.27 -35.06
CA ALA A 687 -19.04 -11.57 -34.37
C ALA A 687 -19.88 -10.68 -35.31
N LYS A 688 -19.27 -10.10 -36.36
CA LYS A 688 -20.01 -9.36 -37.41
C LYS A 688 -21.05 -10.23 -38.13
N THR A 689 -20.80 -11.54 -38.24
CA THR A 689 -21.74 -12.46 -38.92
C THR A 689 -22.90 -12.91 -38.03
N THR A 690 -22.76 -12.80 -36.70
CA THR A 690 -23.75 -13.32 -35.74
C THR A 690 -24.58 -12.24 -35.07
N ALA A 691 -24.03 -11.03 -34.92
CA ALA A 691 -24.68 -9.87 -34.31
C ALA A 691 -25.72 -9.21 -35.22
N ASP A 692 -26.68 -8.49 -34.65
CA ASP A 692 -27.69 -7.74 -35.40
C ASP A 692 -27.12 -6.42 -35.94
N SER A 693 -26.17 -5.83 -35.22
CA SER A 693 -25.46 -4.62 -35.63
C SER A 693 -24.14 -4.48 -34.87
N TRP A 694 -23.22 -3.67 -35.40
CA TRP A 694 -21.93 -3.42 -34.77
C TRP A 694 -21.41 -2.02 -35.08
N GLN A 695 -20.53 -1.51 -34.23
CA GLN A 695 -19.77 -0.28 -34.46
C GLN A 695 -18.38 -0.36 -33.83
N ALA A 696 -17.42 0.39 -34.38
CA ALA A 696 -16.09 0.54 -33.80
C ALA A 696 -15.99 1.88 -33.07
N VAL A 697 -15.47 1.87 -31.85
CA VAL A 697 -15.26 3.04 -30.98
C VAL A 697 -13.80 3.07 -30.54
N GLY A 698 -12.98 3.80 -31.29
CA GLY A 698 -11.53 3.79 -31.11
C GLY A 698 -10.97 2.39 -31.35
N THR A 699 -10.35 1.79 -30.32
CA THR A 699 -9.75 0.44 -30.36
C THR A 699 -10.67 -0.66 -29.80
N VAL A 700 -11.97 -0.36 -29.66
CA VAL A 700 -12.98 -1.30 -29.15
C VAL A 700 -14.08 -1.50 -30.19
N HIS A 701 -14.37 -2.75 -30.53
CA HIS A 701 -15.47 -3.14 -31.39
C HIS A 701 -16.65 -3.61 -30.54
N ILE A 702 -17.83 -3.01 -30.77
CA ILE A 702 -19.05 -3.27 -30.02
C ILE A 702 -20.06 -3.96 -30.95
N PHE A 703 -20.58 -5.10 -30.51
CA PHE A 703 -21.57 -5.90 -31.22
C PHE A 703 -22.85 -5.94 -30.42
N ARG A 704 -23.99 -5.65 -31.06
CA ARG A 704 -25.32 -5.69 -30.43
C ARG A 704 -26.08 -6.93 -30.87
N TYR A 705 -26.62 -7.64 -29.90
CA TYR A 705 -27.51 -8.78 -30.07
C TYR A 705 -28.89 -8.43 -29.51
N GLN A 706 -29.92 -8.55 -30.33
CA GLN A 706 -31.33 -8.42 -29.97
C GLN A 706 -31.94 -9.82 -30.00
N LEU A 707 -32.39 -10.33 -28.85
CA LEU A 707 -32.69 -11.76 -28.65
C LEU A 707 -34.12 -12.05 -28.18
#